data_AF-A0A1T5IIH0-F1
#
_entry.id   AF-A0A1T5IIH0-F1
#
_cell.length_a   1.000
_cell.length_b   1.000
_cell.length_c   1.000
_cell.angle_alpha   90.00
_cell.angle_beta   90.00
_cell.angle_gamma   90.00
#
_symmetry.space_group_name_H-M   'P 1'
#
loop_
_entity.id
_entity.type
_entity.pdbx_description
1 polymer ?
#
loop_
_entity_poly.entity_id
_entity_poly.type
_entity_poly.pdbx_seq_one_letter_code
_entity_poly.pdbx_strand_id
1 'polypeptide(L)'
;MRMRAPRASLRARAASLVYTAPVRGALRRVMEAPAGAPVRRAVEARGLEGQVRRAMSERLPAGSYYAKLTVGDWQRYRGRSFRLYQGAEVVYGNEIEPPARGSALEYRNIVVTSPDPKDFRLDIDAPFSLKIGHGAFTTPQQVTYDAQYGVEQHGDVFYSVRGNTTNPTRLLVTFPGFGPSTSRVSYAVSYLKELTDEDLASTMMICFQDRYLVSGSYMLVDNGGRPLYDRVHAVIDEAVQRHGIAAGDVMFFGASKGGSIAISYAREFPAARLLLAVPQMNLPYYFNKPFFKDSLFRHPAFREAEQPQDLLRRYFAEGRTIDYFYTNDDELSNHSLVELVRDVENLTKYRVGGVHGAVAKNALPAILGLIRGFLAPRADRSLTCGGVRTFVEGGSVRLQVRLDGLDEKLTARASWFVEGSLGRTRFLQIMSDHRYPFVKYMDATQRLSPAYDRLADIDRLTVVLPSGDRYSGPLPEAIAVGGSAAADLELDPAPLRLDSDAASAYVVLDDDRLGRFRYRSREVAAEGDALEVRLVAGPVDGVPLEAELPGARYVAVVESSDDGELVELLALRLVVAAGVDTLRVVVDEGAVPPEAVRRVAELGWDDVRVVLANDDGVVGNDASEELAGLISAGRVEVAG
;
A
#
# COMPACT_ATOMS: atom_id res chain seq x y z
N MET A 1 28.95 -52.49 9.32
CA MET A 1 28.26 -51.53 8.44
C MET A 1 26.76 -51.88 8.44
N ARG A 2 25.92 -51.20 9.24
CA ARG A 2 24.49 -51.57 9.40
C ARG A 2 23.62 -50.88 8.34
N MET A 3 22.98 -51.68 7.49
CA MET A 3 21.91 -51.27 6.57
C MET A 3 20.74 -50.64 7.34
N ARG A 4 20.59 -49.30 7.29
CA ARG A 4 19.44 -48.55 7.82
C ARG A 4 18.54 -47.91 6.74
N ALA A 5 18.70 -48.29 5.47
CA ALA A 5 18.11 -47.58 4.33
C ALA A 5 16.61 -47.83 3.98
N PRO A 6 16.00 -49.04 4.13
CA PRO A 6 14.66 -49.28 3.54
C PRO A 6 13.48 -48.68 4.33
N ARG A 7 13.61 -48.49 5.65
CA ARG A 7 12.54 -47.91 6.48
C ARG A 7 12.39 -46.39 6.31
N ALA A 8 13.49 -45.71 5.96
CA ALA A 8 13.47 -44.27 5.72
C ALA A 8 12.76 -43.92 4.40
N SER A 9 12.96 -44.70 3.34
CA SER A 9 12.32 -44.44 2.04
C SER A 9 10.82 -44.73 2.03
N LEU A 10 10.35 -45.75 2.76
CA LEU A 10 8.92 -46.03 2.94
C LEU A 10 8.21 -44.95 3.74
N ARG A 11 8.84 -44.43 4.82
CA ARG A 11 8.29 -43.31 5.59
C ARG A 11 8.23 -42.02 4.77
N ALA A 12 9.25 -41.73 3.97
CA ALA A 12 9.25 -40.57 3.08
C ALA A 12 8.16 -40.66 2.00
N ARG A 13 7.99 -41.85 1.39
CA ARG A 13 6.90 -42.11 0.43
C ARG A 13 5.52 -41.98 1.10
N ALA A 14 5.32 -42.57 2.27
CA ALA A 14 4.07 -42.43 3.03
C ALA A 14 3.79 -40.97 3.43
N ALA A 15 4.81 -40.22 3.83
CA ALA A 15 4.67 -38.80 4.14
C ALA A 15 4.29 -37.97 2.90
N SER A 16 4.81 -38.31 1.71
CA SER A 16 4.46 -37.62 0.46
C SER A 16 3.01 -37.88 0.02
N LEU A 17 2.44 -39.06 0.34
CA LEU A 17 1.06 -39.41 -0.01
C LEU A 17 0.03 -38.49 0.67
N VAL A 18 0.32 -38.03 1.89
CA VAL A 18 -0.54 -37.08 2.63
C VAL A 18 -0.73 -35.77 1.87
N TYR A 19 0.25 -35.40 1.03
CA TYR A 19 0.24 -34.17 0.26
C TYR A 19 -0.36 -34.32 -1.16
N THR A 20 -0.90 -35.49 -1.51
CA THR A 20 -1.60 -35.70 -2.78
C THR A 20 -2.99 -35.05 -2.79
N ALA A 21 -3.47 -34.63 -3.97
CA ALA A 21 -4.76 -33.93 -4.08
C ALA A 21 -5.96 -34.69 -3.47
N PRO A 22 -6.13 -36.01 -3.68
CA PRO A 22 -7.25 -36.74 -3.09
C PRO A 22 -7.21 -36.75 -1.56
N VAL A 23 -6.02 -36.94 -0.98
CA VAL A 23 -5.85 -37.00 0.48
C VAL A 23 -6.03 -35.62 1.10
N ARG A 24 -5.45 -34.57 0.51
CA ARG A 24 -5.68 -33.18 0.97
C ARG A 24 -7.16 -32.80 0.92
N GLY A 25 -7.83 -33.10 -0.18
CA GLY A 25 -9.26 -32.82 -0.34
C GLY A 25 -10.15 -33.62 0.63
N ALA A 26 -9.79 -34.87 0.92
CA ALA A 26 -10.47 -35.65 1.96
C ALA A 26 -10.23 -35.06 3.36
N LEU A 27 -8.98 -34.69 3.67
CA LEU A 27 -8.61 -34.09 4.95
C LEU A 27 -9.33 -32.77 5.18
N ARG A 28 -9.37 -31.88 4.18
CA ARG A 28 -10.12 -30.61 4.24
C ARG A 28 -11.59 -30.86 4.51
N ARG A 29 -12.25 -31.72 3.73
CA ARG A 29 -13.67 -32.07 3.94
C ARG A 29 -13.95 -32.57 5.35
N VAL A 30 -13.08 -33.42 5.90
CA VAL A 30 -13.24 -33.93 7.27
C VAL A 30 -13.03 -32.82 8.30
N MET A 31 -12.04 -31.96 8.11
CA MET A 31 -11.69 -30.91 9.07
C MET A 31 -12.65 -29.71 9.01
N GLU A 32 -13.26 -29.42 7.87
CA GLU A 32 -14.18 -28.30 7.65
C GLU A 32 -15.65 -28.68 7.95
N ALA A 33 -16.02 -29.96 7.82
CA ALA A 33 -17.40 -30.39 8.10
C ALA A 33 -17.79 -30.16 9.57
N PRO A 34 -19.07 -29.80 9.87
CA PRO A 34 -19.59 -29.75 11.24
C PRO A 34 -19.38 -31.07 11.99
N ALA A 35 -19.60 -32.21 11.30
CA ALA A 35 -19.39 -33.56 11.83
C ALA A 35 -17.91 -33.87 12.16
N GLY A 36 -16.96 -33.06 11.69
CA GLY A 36 -15.53 -33.16 11.96
C GLY A 36 -15.10 -32.71 13.36
N ALA A 37 -15.99 -32.13 14.17
CA ALA A 37 -15.66 -31.61 15.50
C ALA A 37 -14.95 -32.61 16.45
N PRO A 38 -15.30 -33.91 16.50
CA PRO A 38 -14.56 -34.89 17.29
C PRO A 38 -13.13 -35.10 16.79
N VAL A 39 -12.91 -35.08 15.46
CA VAL A 39 -11.60 -35.24 14.84
C VAL A 39 -10.73 -34.02 15.16
N ARG A 40 -11.28 -32.80 15.04
CA ARG A 40 -10.59 -31.55 15.41
C ARG A 40 -10.11 -31.59 16.86
N ARG A 41 -11.01 -31.92 17.80
CA ARG A 41 -10.65 -32.07 19.22
C ARG A 41 -9.57 -33.12 19.47
N ALA A 42 -9.59 -34.24 18.74
CA ALA A 42 -8.57 -35.27 18.87
C ALA A 42 -7.20 -34.84 18.29
N VAL A 43 -7.20 -34.07 17.18
CA VAL A 43 -5.99 -33.49 16.59
C VAL A 43 -5.37 -32.47 17.55
N GLU A 44 -6.19 -31.59 18.12
CA GLU A 44 -5.81 -30.59 19.13
C GLU A 44 -5.25 -31.24 20.39
N ALA A 45 -5.97 -32.20 20.99
CA ALA A 45 -5.54 -32.91 22.19
C ALA A 45 -4.21 -33.67 22.02
N ARG A 46 -3.83 -33.98 20.77
CA ARG A 46 -2.56 -34.63 20.42
C ARG A 46 -1.47 -33.65 19.96
N GLY A 47 -1.76 -32.35 19.91
CA GLY A 47 -0.84 -31.32 19.41
C GLY A 47 -0.49 -31.47 17.93
N LEU A 48 -1.36 -32.09 17.12
CA LEU A 48 -1.11 -32.39 15.71
C LEU A 48 -1.60 -31.31 14.74
N GLU A 49 -2.17 -30.21 15.24
CA GLU A 49 -2.81 -29.16 14.45
C GLU A 49 -1.89 -28.56 13.40
N GLY A 50 -0.63 -28.27 13.76
CA GLY A 50 0.35 -27.74 12.82
C GLY A 50 0.66 -28.71 11.68
N GLN A 51 0.67 -30.02 11.93
CA GLN A 51 0.90 -31.04 10.91
C GLN A 51 -0.31 -31.19 9.98
N VAL A 52 -1.51 -31.15 10.55
CA VAL A 52 -2.77 -31.22 9.79
C VAL A 52 -2.92 -29.96 8.92
N ARG A 53 -2.71 -28.76 9.46
CA ARG A 53 -2.72 -27.51 8.69
C ARG A 53 -1.69 -27.51 7.57
N ARG A 54 -0.47 -28.02 7.83
CA ARG A 54 0.55 -28.19 6.79
C ARG A 54 0.07 -29.11 5.67
N ALA A 55 -0.57 -30.23 6.00
CA ALA A 55 -1.16 -31.14 5.01
C ALA A 55 -2.33 -30.51 4.24
N MET A 56 -3.09 -29.62 4.88
CA MET A 56 -4.23 -28.91 4.26
C MET A 56 -3.84 -27.63 3.51
N SER A 57 -2.56 -27.22 3.53
CA SER A 57 -2.08 -26.06 2.77
C SER A 57 -2.37 -26.17 1.28
N GLU A 58 -2.26 -25.05 0.56
CA GLU A 58 -2.52 -24.97 -0.86
C GLU A 58 -1.61 -25.92 -1.64
N ARG A 59 -2.15 -26.43 -2.75
CA ARG A 59 -1.38 -27.23 -3.69
C ARG A 59 -0.47 -26.31 -4.49
N LEU A 60 0.83 -26.57 -4.43
CA LEU A 60 1.80 -25.95 -5.31
C LEU A 60 1.85 -26.65 -6.68
N PRO A 61 2.36 -25.97 -7.72
CA PRO A 61 2.70 -26.61 -8.99
C PRO A 61 3.57 -27.86 -8.81
N ALA A 62 3.52 -28.78 -9.78
CA ALA A 62 4.34 -29.98 -9.74
C ALA A 62 5.82 -29.59 -9.76
N GLY A 63 6.62 -30.16 -8.85
CA GLY A 63 8.03 -29.80 -8.69
C GLY A 63 8.28 -28.57 -7.82
N SER A 64 7.24 -27.95 -7.26
CA SER A 64 7.39 -26.82 -6.34
C SER A 64 7.22 -27.22 -4.86
N TYR A 65 7.92 -26.51 -3.98
CA TYR A 65 7.98 -26.76 -2.55
C TYR A 65 7.89 -25.44 -1.78
N TYR A 66 7.43 -25.53 -0.53
CA TYR A 66 7.57 -24.44 0.42
C TYR A 66 8.95 -24.52 1.06
N ALA A 67 9.60 -23.37 1.21
CA ALA A 67 10.82 -23.19 1.96
C ALA A 67 10.61 -22.24 3.15
N LYS A 68 11.34 -22.51 4.22
CA LYS A 68 11.55 -21.62 5.36
C LYS A 68 13.03 -21.31 5.47
N LEU A 69 13.37 -20.03 5.30
CA LEU A 69 14.72 -19.50 5.49
C LEU A 69 14.86 -18.98 6.93
N THR A 70 15.91 -19.41 7.62
CA THR A 70 16.32 -18.85 8.91
C THR A 70 17.72 -18.26 8.76
N VAL A 71 17.85 -16.96 8.99
CA VAL A 71 19.13 -16.24 8.92
C VAL A 71 19.69 -16.10 10.34
N GLY A 72 20.90 -16.63 10.55
CA GLY A 72 21.68 -16.50 11.77
C GLY A 72 22.53 -15.22 11.74
N ASP A 73 22.96 -14.78 12.93
CA ASP A 73 23.76 -13.55 13.12
C ASP A 73 23.19 -12.31 12.39
N TRP A 74 21.86 -12.24 12.26
CA TRP A 74 21.18 -11.23 11.47
C TRP A 74 21.46 -9.80 11.98
N GLN A 75 21.80 -9.65 13.26
CA GLN A 75 22.08 -8.35 13.88
C GLN A 75 23.23 -7.62 13.17
N ARG A 76 24.25 -8.36 12.70
CA ARG A 76 25.39 -7.80 11.95
C ARG A 76 25.00 -7.27 10.57
N TYR A 77 23.92 -7.78 10.02
CA TYR A 77 23.45 -7.48 8.67
C TYR A 77 22.17 -6.62 8.66
N ARG A 78 21.74 -6.08 9.81
CA ARG A 78 20.53 -5.27 9.93
C ARG A 78 20.53 -4.11 8.91
N GLY A 79 19.42 -3.94 8.21
CA GLY A 79 19.24 -2.91 7.18
C GLY A 79 19.93 -3.21 5.85
N ARG A 80 20.58 -4.38 5.69
CA ARG A 80 21.12 -4.81 4.41
C ARG A 80 20.09 -5.66 3.66
N SER A 81 20.01 -5.45 2.36
CA SER A 81 19.30 -6.34 1.45
C SER A 81 20.04 -7.66 1.28
N PHE A 82 19.30 -8.73 1.03
CA PHE A 82 19.82 -10.03 0.65
C PHE A 82 18.93 -10.69 -0.40
N ARG A 83 19.52 -11.62 -1.14
CA ARG A 83 18.84 -12.48 -2.10
C ARG A 83 19.17 -13.93 -1.82
N LEU A 84 18.15 -14.77 -1.85
CA LEU A 84 18.23 -16.21 -1.87
C LEU A 84 18.23 -16.67 -3.32
N TYR A 85 19.33 -17.30 -3.72
CA TYR A 85 19.47 -17.88 -5.05
C TYR A 85 19.17 -19.37 -5.03
N GLN A 86 18.55 -19.87 -6.10
CA GLN A 86 18.54 -21.27 -6.48
C GLN A 86 19.35 -21.40 -7.78
N GLY A 87 20.61 -21.84 -7.68
CA GLY A 87 21.56 -21.72 -8.79
C GLY A 87 21.85 -20.25 -9.14
N ALA A 88 21.42 -19.81 -10.33
CA ALA A 88 21.56 -18.44 -10.82
C ALA A 88 20.29 -17.59 -10.62
N GLU A 89 19.15 -18.21 -10.34
CA GLU A 89 17.86 -17.53 -10.23
C GLU A 89 17.65 -17.00 -8.80
N VAL A 90 17.17 -15.77 -8.68
CA VAL A 90 16.72 -15.20 -7.39
C VAL A 90 15.30 -15.68 -7.11
N VAL A 91 15.12 -16.49 -6.07
CA VAL A 91 13.80 -17.03 -5.68
C VAL A 91 13.13 -16.24 -4.57
N TYR A 92 13.89 -15.42 -3.85
CA TYR A 92 13.40 -14.51 -2.82
C TYR A 92 14.46 -13.48 -2.46
N GLY A 93 14.07 -12.26 -2.11
CA GLY A 93 14.94 -11.30 -1.47
C GLY A 93 14.16 -10.38 -0.53
N ASN A 94 14.87 -9.81 0.43
CA ASN A 94 14.32 -8.87 1.40
C ASN A 94 15.45 -8.02 2.04
N GLU A 95 15.09 -6.99 2.79
CA GLU A 95 15.95 -6.31 3.75
C GLU A 95 15.92 -7.03 5.11
N ILE A 96 17.07 -7.11 5.79
CA ILE A 96 17.16 -7.72 7.12
C ILE A 96 16.55 -6.78 8.17
N GLU A 97 15.30 -7.06 8.49
CA GLU A 97 14.57 -6.43 9.59
C GLU A 97 14.70 -7.22 10.90
N PRO A 98 14.70 -6.54 12.07
CA PRO A 98 14.66 -7.22 13.36
C PRO A 98 13.40 -8.08 13.52
N PRO A 99 13.52 -9.37 13.87
CA PRO A 99 12.36 -10.18 14.20
C PRO A 99 11.79 -9.77 15.57
N ALA A 100 10.61 -10.29 15.91
CA ALA A 100 10.02 -10.10 17.23
C ALA A 100 11.01 -10.49 18.34
N ARG A 101 11.06 -9.71 19.43
CA ARG A 101 12.02 -9.88 20.52
C ARG A 101 12.13 -11.34 20.98
N GLY A 102 13.35 -11.89 21.01
CA GLY A 102 13.62 -13.27 21.40
C GLY A 102 13.31 -14.33 20.34
N SER A 103 13.16 -13.95 19.07
CA SER A 103 12.96 -14.87 17.94
C SER A 103 14.18 -14.95 17.04
N ALA A 104 14.31 -16.08 16.33
CA ALA A 104 15.14 -16.14 15.13
C ALA A 104 14.53 -15.31 13.99
N LEU A 105 15.38 -14.82 13.08
CA LEU A 105 14.95 -14.18 11.84
C LEU A 105 14.52 -15.26 10.87
N GLU A 106 13.22 -15.38 10.63
CA GLU A 106 12.63 -16.42 9.78
C GLU A 106 11.72 -15.82 8.70
N TYR A 107 11.93 -16.25 7.46
CA TYR A 107 11.04 -16.02 6.32
C TYR A 107 10.40 -17.35 5.93
N ARG A 108 9.08 -17.36 5.76
CA ARG A 108 8.29 -18.61 5.60
C ARG A 108 7.50 -18.57 4.31
N ASN A 109 7.27 -19.76 3.75
CA ASN A 109 6.46 -19.96 2.55
C ASN A 109 7.06 -19.33 1.28
N ILE A 110 8.39 -19.31 1.20
CA ILE A 110 9.08 -19.05 -0.06
C ILE A 110 8.78 -20.24 -0.99
N VAL A 111 8.38 -19.98 -2.23
CA VAL A 111 8.13 -21.05 -3.21
C VAL A 111 9.43 -21.33 -3.97
N VAL A 112 9.87 -22.58 -3.97
CA VAL A 112 11.12 -23.01 -4.60
C VAL A 112 10.91 -24.28 -5.43
N THR A 113 11.81 -24.57 -6.37
CA THR A 113 11.68 -25.76 -7.25
C THR A 113 12.61 -26.91 -6.90
N SER A 114 13.61 -26.68 -6.04
CA SER A 114 14.46 -27.74 -5.50
C SER A 114 14.05 -28.15 -4.08
N PRO A 115 13.99 -29.46 -3.77
CA PRO A 115 13.85 -29.96 -2.41
C PRO A 115 15.16 -30.04 -1.62
N ASP A 116 16.34 -29.85 -2.25
CA ASP A 116 17.65 -29.95 -1.61
C ASP A 116 18.16 -28.57 -1.15
N PRO A 117 18.29 -28.31 0.16
CA PRO A 117 18.86 -27.06 0.69
C PRO A 117 20.23 -26.67 0.14
N LYS A 118 21.01 -27.62 -0.41
CA LYS A 118 22.35 -27.35 -0.97
C LYS A 118 22.32 -26.61 -2.30
N ASP A 119 21.18 -26.59 -2.99
CA ASP A 119 21.03 -25.88 -4.26
C ASP A 119 20.88 -24.36 -4.08
N PHE A 120 20.90 -23.90 -2.82
CA PHE A 120 20.59 -22.54 -2.44
C PHE A 120 21.77 -21.84 -1.77
N ARG A 121 21.87 -20.53 -1.99
CA ARG A 121 22.85 -19.65 -1.35
C ARG A 121 22.26 -18.27 -1.07
N LEU A 122 22.83 -17.58 -0.08
CA LEU A 122 22.63 -16.15 0.10
C LEU A 122 23.76 -15.38 -0.61
N ASP A 123 23.49 -14.18 -1.09
CA ASP A 123 24.52 -13.24 -1.55
C ASP A 123 25.21 -12.47 -0.42
N ILE A 124 24.71 -12.60 0.80
CA ILE A 124 25.35 -12.10 2.02
C ILE A 124 26.07 -13.24 2.75
N ASP A 125 27.16 -12.91 3.43
CA ASP A 125 27.95 -13.85 4.25
C ASP A 125 27.31 -14.12 5.63
N ALA A 126 25.99 -14.30 5.66
CA ALA A 126 25.27 -14.65 6.88
C ALA A 126 25.08 -16.17 6.97
N PRO A 127 25.34 -16.80 8.13
CA PRO A 127 25.01 -18.20 8.32
C PRO A 127 23.50 -18.37 8.19
N PHE A 128 23.03 -19.37 7.43
CA PHE A 128 21.60 -19.60 7.25
C PHE A 128 21.24 -21.08 7.27
N SER A 129 19.95 -21.36 7.43
CA SER A 129 19.39 -22.70 7.25
C SER A 129 18.10 -22.65 6.46
N LEU A 130 17.89 -23.67 5.62
CA LEU A 130 16.66 -23.86 4.87
C LEU A 130 15.96 -25.13 5.30
N LYS A 131 14.65 -25.03 5.53
CA LYS A 131 13.75 -26.18 5.66
C LYS A 131 12.81 -26.19 4.47
N ILE A 132 12.78 -27.28 3.71
CA ILE A 132 11.97 -27.40 2.50
C ILE A 132 10.94 -28.52 2.68
N GLY A 133 9.73 -28.35 2.15
CA GLY A 133 8.75 -29.44 2.10
C GLY A 133 7.43 -29.08 1.42
N HIS A 134 6.53 -30.07 1.37
CA HIS A 134 5.33 -30.02 0.53
C HIS A 134 4.16 -29.20 1.07
N GLY A 135 4.24 -28.70 2.29
CA GLY A 135 3.18 -27.89 2.88
C GLY A 135 3.70 -26.66 3.60
N ALA A 136 2.85 -25.64 3.65
CA ALA A 136 3.15 -24.33 4.20
C ALA A 136 3.63 -24.39 5.66
N PHE A 137 4.58 -23.53 6.00
CA PHE A 137 5.12 -23.35 7.33
C PHE A 137 4.25 -22.38 8.14
N THR A 138 3.57 -22.92 9.15
CA THR A 138 2.79 -22.15 10.13
C THR A 138 3.54 -22.09 11.46
N THR A 139 3.35 -21.03 12.24
CA THR A 139 3.93 -20.91 13.59
C THR A 139 2.93 -21.32 14.67
N PRO A 140 3.39 -21.72 15.87
CA PRO A 140 2.51 -21.88 17.03
C PRO A 140 1.72 -20.60 17.34
N GLN A 141 2.32 -19.42 17.19
CA GLN A 141 1.64 -18.14 17.46
C GLN A 141 0.52 -17.86 16.48
N GLN A 142 0.68 -18.23 15.21
CA GLN A 142 -0.41 -18.17 14.23
C GLN A 142 -1.54 -19.11 14.62
N VAL A 143 -1.23 -20.34 15.08
CA VAL A 143 -2.26 -21.28 15.55
C VAL A 143 -3.01 -20.72 16.77
N THR A 144 -2.29 -20.16 17.75
CA THR A 144 -2.89 -19.50 18.92
C THR A 144 -3.73 -18.30 18.50
N TYR A 145 -3.26 -17.49 17.55
CA TYR A 145 -4.01 -16.35 17.02
C TYR A 145 -5.30 -16.83 16.34
N ASP A 146 -5.22 -17.87 15.50
CA ASP A 146 -6.39 -18.42 14.81
C ASP A 146 -7.43 -18.92 15.80
N ALA A 147 -7.01 -19.64 16.82
CA ALA A 147 -7.90 -20.12 17.87
C ALA A 147 -8.52 -18.96 18.66
N GLN A 148 -7.72 -17.94 19.02
CA GLN A 148 -8.19 -16.77 19.77
C GLN A 148 -9.26 -15.96 19.00
N TYR A 149 -9.09 -15.81 17.69
CA TYR A 149 -9.96 -14.96 16.86
C TYR A 149 -10.93 -15.74 15.97
N GLY A 150 -11.04 -17.06 16.15
CA GLY A 150 -11.94 -17.91 15.37
C GLY A 150 -11.64 -17.85 13.87
N VAL A 151 -10.36 -17.86 13.48
CA VAL A 151 -9.99 -17.86 12.06
C VAL A 151 -10.18 -19.25 11.48
N GLU A 152 -11.05 -19.32 10.49
CA GLU A 152 -11.39 -20.52 9.74
C GLU A 152 -10.75 -20.50 8.35
N GLN A 153 -10.65 -21.69 7.76
CA GLN A 153 -10.21 -21.87 6.38
C GLN A 153 -11.38 -22.49 5.62
N HIS A 154 -11.88 -21.79 4.60
CA HIS A 154 -12.85 -22.33 3.66
C HIS A 154 -12.19 -22.48 2.29
N GLY A 155 -11.93 -23.72 1.90
CA GLY A 155 -11.12 -24.01 0.72
C GLY A 155 -9.69 -23.52 0.90
N ASP A 156 -9.30 -22.49 0.16
CA ASP A 156 -7.98 -21.86 0.27
C ASP A 156 -8.07 -20.45 0.89
N VAL A 157 -9.26 -19.98 1.31
CA VAL A 157 -9.48 -18.63 1.85
C VAL A 157 -9.52 -18.67 3.38
N PHE A 158 -8.84 -17.73 4.03
CA PHE A 158 -8.75 -17.63 5.48
C PHE A 158 -9.46 -16.37 5.98
N TYR A 159 -10.40 -16.54 6.90
CA TYR A 159 -11.11 -15.41 7.50
C TYR A 159 -11.74 -15.78 8.85
N SER A 160 -12.13 -14.78 9.63
CA SER A 160 -13.02 -14.96 10.78
C SER A 160 -14.30 -14.14 10.61
N VAL A 161 -15.37 -14.61 11.26
CA VAL A 161 -16.65 -13.90 11.30
C VAL A 161 -16.95 -13.49 12.74
N ARG A 162 -17.38 -12.25 12.95
CA ARG A 162 -17.77 -11.69 14.25
C ARG A 162 -19.10 -10.96 14.14
N GLY A 163 -19.73 -10.67 15.29
CA GLY A 163 -21.00 -9.95 15.35
C GLY A 163 -22.21 -10.86 15.15
N ASN A 164 -23.27 -10.33 14.56
CA ASN A 164 -24.50 -11.08 14.32
C ASN A 164 -24.39 -11.96 13.07
N THR A 165 -24.20 -13.27 13.28
CA THR A 165 -24.07 -14.26 12.20
C THR A 165 -25.38 -14.94 11.83
N THR A 166 -26.49 -14.60 12.52
CA THR A 166 -27.79 -15.27 12.33
C THR A 166 -28.72 -14.44 11.47
N ASN A 167 -28.88 -13.16 11.79
CA ASN A 167 -29.75 -12.23 11.07
C ASN A 167 -29.14 -10.81 11.01
N PRO A 168 -27.96 -10.65 10.38
CA PRO A 168 -27.37 -9.34 10.16
C PRO A 168 -28.20 -8.51 9.19
N THR A 169 -28.25 -7.21 9.45
CA THR A 169 -28.82 -6.21 8.53
C THR A 169 -27.75 -5.47 7.74
N ARG A 170 -26.48 -5.56 8.19
CA ARG A 170 -25.33 -4.92 7.56
C ARG A 170 -24.13 -5.85 7.51
N LEU A 171 -23.20 -5.54 6.62
CA LEU A 171 -21.94 -6.25 6.44
C LEU A 171 -20.75 -5.28 6.55
N LEU A 172 -19.80 -5.59 7.42
CA LEU A 172 -18.50 -4.94 7.49
C LEU A 172 -17.42 -5.92 7.02
N VAL A 173 -16.76 -5.62 5.91
CA VAL A 173 -15.67 -6.43 5.36
C VAL A 173 -14.35 -5.74 5.63
N THR A 174 -13.38 -6.45 6.19
CA THR A 174 -12.05 -5.91 6.41
C THR A 174 -10.93 -6.85 6.01
N PHE A 175 -9.83 -6.25 5.58
CA PHE A 175 -8.63 -6.93 5.09
C PHE A 175 -7.42 -6.55 5.94
N PRO A 176 -6.41 -7.42 6.00
CA PRO A 176 -5.27 -7.16 6.86
C PRO A 176 -4.32 -6.12 6.27
N GLY A 177 -3.71 -5.32 7.15
CA GLY A 177 -2.60 -4.45 6.79
C GLY A 177 -1.28 -5.22 6.62
N PHE A 178 -0.21 -4.48 6.31
CA PHE A 178 1.12 -5.07 6.18
C PHE A 178 1.74 -5.34 7.57
N GLY A 179 2.15 -6.58 7.82
CA GLY A 179 3.02 -6.94 8.94
C GLY A 179 4.46 -7.13 8.46
N PRO A 180 5.48 -7.06 9.34
CA PRO A 180 6.86 -7.42 8.96
C PRO A 180 6.87 -8.82 8.34
N SER A 181 7.68 -9.06 7.30
CA SER A 181 7.80 -10.39 6.65
C SER A 181 8.28 -11.48 7.60
N THR A 182 8.89 -11.07 8.71
CA THR A 182 9.37 -11.92 9.80
C THR A 182 8.31 -12.19 10.87
N SER A 183 7.09 -11.67 10.69
CA SER A 183 6.04 -11.77 11.69
C SER A 183 5.74 -13.23 12.02
N ARG A 184 5.41 -13.49 13.29
CA ARG A 184 4.96 -14.82 13.72
C ARG A 184 3.49 -15.05 13.36
N VAL A 185 2.72 -13.97 13.23
CA VAL A 185 1.33 -13.98 12.76
C VAL A 185 1.32 -13.27 11.43
N SER A 186 1.00 -13.98 10.36
CA SER A 186 1.10 -13.46 9.00
C SER A 186 0.35 -12.13 8.87
N TYR A 187 -0.88 -12.02 9.41
CA TYR A 187 -1.74 -10.85 9.16
C TYR A 187 -2.80 -10.60 10.25
N ALA A 188 -2.47 -9.82 11.28
CA ALA A 188 -3.44 -9.48 12.32
C ALA A 188 -4.40 -8.35 11.86
N VAL A 189 -5.70 -8.54 12.06
CA VAL A 189 -6.71 -7.47 11.94
C VAL A 189 -6.76 -6.75 13.29
N SER A 190 -5.99 -5.67 13.43
CA SER A 190 -5.76 -5.01 14.72
C SER A 190 -6.69 -3.84 14.99
N TYR A 191 -7.04 -3.04 13.98
CA TYR A 191 -7.72 -1.75 14.16
C TYR A 191 -9.14 -1.86 14.72
N LEU A 192 -9.81 -2.99 14.48
CA LEU A 192 -11.24 -3.15 14.80
C LEU A 192 -11.48 -4.02 16.05
N LYS A 193 -10.45 -4.22 16.88
CA LYS A 193 -10.58 -4.91 18.16
C LYS A 193 -11.39 -4.13 19.19
N GLU A 194 -11.50 -2.80 19.02
CA GLU A 194 -12.31 -1.92 19.87
C GLU A 194 -13.81 -1.96 19.55
N LEU A 195 -14.24 -2.67 18.50
CA LEU A 195 -15.66 -2.92 18.24
C LEU A 195 -16.16 -4.06 19.15
N THR A 196 -17.18 -3.75 19.93
CA THR A 196 -17.82 -4.67 20.89
C THR A 196 -18.91 -5.52 20.23
N ASP A 197 -19.39 -6.54 20.94
CA ASP A 197 -20.56 -7.31 20.49
C ASP A 197 -21.84 -6.45 20.43
N GLU A 198 -21.91 -5.39 21.25
CA GLU A 198 -22.99 -4.41 21.20
C GLU A 198 -22.92 -3.55 19.92
N ASP A 199 -21.71 -3.07 19.57
CA ASP A 199 -21.49 -2.35 18.30
C ASP A 199 -21.94 -3.21 17.10
N LEU A 200 -21.69 -4.51 17.16
CA LEU A 200 -21.96 -5.47 16.09
C LEU A 200 -23.31 -6.20 16.20
N ALA A 201 -24.22 -5.76 17.06
CA ALA A 201 -25.48 -6.46 17.35
C ALA A 201 -26.37 -6.70 16.11
N SER A 202 -26.30 -5.81 15.11
CA SER A 202 -27.06 -5.89 13.85
C SER A 202 -26.18 -6.14 12.62
N THR A 203 -24.87 -6.38 12.82
CA THR A 203 -23.88 -6.38 11.75
C THR A 203 -23.05 -7.66 11.78
N MET A 204 -22.87 -8.27 10.62
CA MET A 204 -21.86 -9.31 10.42
C MET A 204 -20.55 -8.63 10.03
N MET A 205 -19.45 -9.05 10.65
CA MET A 205 -18.12 -8.58 10.30
C MET A 205 -17.28 -9.74 9.77
N ILE A 206 -16.74 -9.62 8.56
CA ILE A 206 -15.84 -10.60 7.95
C ILE A 206 -14.42 -10.05 7.93
N CYS A 207 -13.50 -10.76 8.57
CA CYS A 207 -12.10 -10.38 8.73
C CYS A 207 -11.20 -11.33 7.93
N PHE A 208 -10.79 -10.93 6.73
CA PHE A 208 -9.92 -11.77 5.89
C PHE A 208 -8.47 -11.81 6.39
N GLN A 209 -7.73 -12.81 5.89
CA GLN A 209 -6.32 -13.04 6.19
C GLN A 209 -5.57 -13.34 4.88
N ASP A 210 -4.45 -12.68 4.64
CA ASP A 210 -3.69 -12.80 3.38
C ASP A 210 -2.45 -13.70 3.53
N ARG A 211 -2.63 -15.00 3.76
CA ARG A 211 -1.54 -15.91 4.16
C ARG A 211 -0.62 -16.37 3.02
N TYR A 212 -0.73 -15.75 1.86
CA TYR A 212 -0.14 -16.23 0.63
C TYR A 212 1.17 -15.50 0.32
N LEU A 213 2.20 -16.21 -0.11
CA LEU A 213 3.56 -15.69 -0.25
C LEU A 213 4.13 -15.21 1.11
N VAL A 214 5.40 -14.80 1.10
CA VAL A 214 6.10 -14.38 2.33
C VAL A 214 5.54 -13.07 2.86
N SER A 215 5.32 -12.11 1.96
CA SER A 215 4.86 -10.74 2.27
C SER A 215 3.37 -10.54 1.96
N GLY A 216 2.63 -11.63 1.72
CA GLY A 216 1.19 -11.59 1.45
C GLY A 216 0.91 -11.13 0.00
N SER A 217 -0.11 -11.67 -0.64
CA SER A 217 -0.31 -11.49 -2.08
C SER A 217 -1.25 -10.36 -2.48
N TYR A 218 -1.65 -9.51 -1.51
CA TYR A 218 -2.77 -8.57 -1.67
C TYR A 218 -4.06 -9.31 -2.06
N MET A 219 -4.17 -10.58 -1.63
CA MET A 219 -5.25 -11.48 -2.01
C MET A 219 -5.50 -11.53 -3.53
N LEU A 220 -4.46 -11.35 -4.34
CA LEU A 220 -4.51 -11.51 -5.79
C LEU A 220 -4.32 -12.97 -6.19
N VAL A 221 -3.33 -13.63 -5.59
CA VAL A 221 -2.98 -15.04 -5.89
C VAL A 221 -2.67 -15.83 -4.63
N ASP A 222 -2.89 -17.15 -4.66
CA ASP A 222 -2.43 -18.02 -3.58
C ASP A 222 -0.94 -18.40 -3.71
N ASN A 223 -0.43 -19.19 -2.77
CA ASN A 223 0.96 -19.67 -2.79
C ASN A 223 1.35 -20.43 -4.08
N GLY A 224 0.38 -20.97 -4.82
CA GLY A 224 0.61 -21.64 -6.10
C GLY A 224 0.47 -20.73 -7.32
N GLY A 225 0.29 -19.41 -7.13
CA GLY A 225 0.09 -18.43 -8.19
C GLY A 225 -1.32 -18.40 -8.77
N ARG A 226 -2.30 -19.08 -8.15
CA ARG A 226 -3.67 -19.17 -8.68
C ARG A 226 -4.51 -17.96 -8.21
N PRO A 227 -5.32 -17.32 -9.07
CA PRO A 227 -6.13 -16.16 -8.69
C PRO A 227 -7.04 -16.40 -7.49
N LEU A 228 -7.14 -15.43 -6.59
CA LEU A 228 -7.97 -15.50 -5.37
C LEU A 228 -9.28 -14.72 -5.49
N TYR A 229 -9.37 -13.79 -6.44
CA TYR A 229 -10.49 -12.85 -6.56
C TYR A 229 -11.86 -13.51 -6.44
N ASP A 230 -12.20 -14.42 -7.36
CA ASP A 230 -13.53 -15.05 -7.37
C ASP A 230 -13.84 -15.81 -6.09
N ARG A 231 -12.82 -16.42 -5.46
CA ARG A 231 -12.97 -17.23 -4.25
C ARG A 231 -13.27 -16.36 -3.02
N VAL A 232 -12.62 -15.21 -2.91
CA VAL A 232 -12.85 -14.26 -1.81
C VAL A 232 -14.14 -13.48 -2.04
N HIS A 233 -14.41 -13.07 -3.29
CA HIS A 233 -15.67 -12.45 -3.68
C HIS A 233 -16.86 -13.34 -3.35
N ALA A 234 -16.80 -14.63 -3.69
CA ALA A 234 -17.87 -15.59 -3.40
C ALA A 234 -18.20 -15.67 -1.90
N VAL A 235 -17.21 -15.55 -1.00
CA VAL A 235 -17.47 -15.53 0.45
C VAL A 235 -18.29 -14.29 0.85
N ILE A 236 -17.97 -13.13 0.26
CA ILE A 236 -18.66 -11.86 0.56
C ILE A 236 -20.07 -11.89 -0.04
N ASP A 237 -20.20 -12.27 -1.31
CA ASP A 237 -21.48 -12.37 -2.02
C ASP A 237 -22.42 -13.40 -1.37
N GLU A 238 -21.91 -14.57 -0.97
CA GLU A 238 -22.70 -15.56 -0.24
C GLU A 238 -23.26 -14.99 1.07
N ALA A 239 -22.48 -14.20 1.82
CA ALA A 239 -22.96 -13.55 3.04
C ALA A 239 -24.06 -12.51 2.75
N VAL A 240 -23.87 -11.69 1.71
CA VAL A 240 -24.87 -10.71 1.27
C VAL A 240 -26.17 -11.39 0.86
N GLN A 241 -26.10 -12.40 -0.01
CA GLN A 241 -27.27 -13.10 -0.53
C GLN A 241 -27.97 -13.93 0.54
N ARG A 242 -27.24 -14.69 1.35
CA ARG A 242 -27.81 -15.54 2.41
C ARG A 242 -28.64 -14.74 3.40
N HIS A 243 -28.21 -13.52 3.73
CA HIS A 243 -28.86 -12.69 4.74
C HIS A 243 -29.70 -11.56 4.16
N GLY A 244 -29.77 -11.41 2.82
CA GLY A 244 -30.55 -10.36 2.18
C GLY A 244 -30.06 -8.95 2.52
N ILE A 245 -28.75 -8.77 2.69
CA ILE A 245 -28.15 -7.47 3.04
C ILE A 245 -28.22 -6.56 1.81
N ALA A 246 -28.74 -5.35 1.97
CA ALA A 246 -28.81 -4.39 0.86
C ALA A 246 -27.39 -3.92 0.47
N ALA A 247 -27.17 -3.63 -0.80
CA ALA A 247 -25.86 -3.23 -1.30
C ALA A 247 -25.30 -1.96 -0.62
N GLY A 248 -26.18 -1.03 -0.22
CA GLY A 248 -25.81 0.19 0.54
C GLY A 248 -25.48 -0.05 2.02
N ASP A 249 -25.80 -1.24 2.54
CA ASP A 249 -25.53 -1.69 3.90
C ASP A 249 -24.27 -2.58 3.97
N VAL A 250 -23.40 -2.45 2.98
CA VAL A 250 -22.06 -3.05 2.96
C VAL A 250 -21.01 -1.95 3.11
N MET A 251 -20.06 -2.16 4.02
CA MET A 251 -18.88 -1.30 4.17
C MET A 251 -17.60 -2.12 3.98
N PHE A 252 -16.72 -1.63 3.13
CA PHE A 252 -15.35 -2.12 3.00
C PHE A 252 -14.40 -1.23 3.78
N PHE A 253 -13.63 -1.83 4.70
CA PHE A 253 -12.62 -1.13 5.49
C PHE A 253 -11.23 -1.75 5.30
N GLY A 254 -10.25 -0.91 5.06
CA GLY A 254 -8.86 -1.35 5.02
C GLY A 254 -7.86 -0.22 5.24
N ALA A 255 -6.72 -0.58 5.83
CA ALA A 255 -5.60 0.32 6.01
C ALA A 255 -4.34 -0.24 5.35
N SER A 256 -3.50 0.61 4.75
CA SER A 256 -2.32 0.20 4.00
C SER A 256 -2.71 -0.84 2.94
N LYS A 257 -2.04 -1.97 2.94
CA LYS A 257 -2.37 -3.13 2.09
C LYS A 257 -3.84 -3.52 2.13
N GLY A 258 -4.46 -3.51 3.31
CA GLY A 258 -5.86 -3.86 3.45
C GLY A 258 -6.78 -2.88 2.72
N GLY A 259 -6.38 -1.61 2.62
CA GLY A 259 -7.11 -0.59 1.87
C GLY A 259 -7.06 -0.82 0.36
N SER A 260 -5.89 -1.22 -0.17
CA SER A 260 -5.77 -1.62 -1.58
C SER A 260 -6.65 -2.83 -1.90
N ILE A 261 -6.67 -3.84 -1.01
CA ILE A 261 -7.55 -5.01 -1.15
C ILE A 261 -9.02 -4.59 -1.10
N ALA A 262 -9.39 -3.71 -0.16
CA ALA A 262 -10.75 -3.19 -0.03
C ALA A 262 -11.24 -2.52 -1.32
N ILE A 263 -10.39 -1.71 -1.96
CA ILE A 263 -10.69 -1.09 -3.26
C ILE A 263 -10.96 -2.15 -4.33
N SER A 264 -10.10 -3.18 -4.44
CA SER A 264 -10.25 -4.24 -5.46
C SER A 264 -11.55 -5.03 -5.32
N TYR A 265 -11.92 -5.42 -4.09
CA TYR A 265 -13.12 -6.22 -3.87
C TYR A 265 -14.41 -5.41 -3.85
N ALA A 266 -14.37 -4.11 -3.57
CA ALA A 266 -15.53 -3.24 -3.63
C ALA A 266 -16.09 -3.07 -5.07
N ARG A 267 -15.34 -3.47 -6.11
CA ARG A 267 -15.74 -3.30 -7.52
C ARG A 267 -17.13 -3.86 -7.82
N GLU A 268 -17.43 -5.04 -7.28
CA GLU A 268 -18.69 -5.76 -7.49
C GLU A 268 -19.84 -5.24 -6.60
N PHE A 269 -19.56 -4.26 -5.73
CA PHE A 269 -20.53 -3.70 -4.77
C PHE A 269 -20.62 -2.17 -4.94
N PRO A 270 -21.24 -1.67 -6.03
CA PRO A 270 -21.21 -0.24 -6.37
C PRO A 270 -21.85 0.69 -5.34
N ALA A 271 -22.82 0.20 -4.56
CA ALA A 271 -23.46 0.98 -3.50
C ALA A 271 -22.74 0.88 -2.14
N ALA A 272 -21.71 0.03 -2.02
CA ALA A 272 -21.00 -0.14 -0.76
C ALA A 272 -20.20 1.12 -0.41
N ARG A 273 -20.07 1.37 0.90
CA ARG A 273 -19.23 2.44 1.42
C ARG A 273 -17.78 1.99 1.53
N LEU A 274 -16.84 2.86 1.23
CA LEU A 274 -15.41 2.59 1.41
C LEU A 274 -14.86 3.48 2.53
N LEU A 275 -14.19 2.86 3.50
CA LEU A 275 -13.41 3.53 4.53
C LEU A 275 -11.95 3.10 4.39
N LEU A 276 -11.12 3.99 3.87
CA LEU A 276 -9.77 3.69 3.40
C LEU A 276 -8.76 4.51 4.20
N ALA A 277 -7.67 3.87 4.65
CA ALA A 277 -6.57 4.59 5.28
C ALA A 277 -5.24 4.24 4.61
N VAL A 278 -4.58 5.24 4.01
CA VAL A 278 -3.30 5.12 3.30
C VAL A 278 -3.19 3.87 2.41
N PRO A 279 -4.20 3.55 1.57
CA PRO A 279 -4.09 2.44 0.63
C PRO A 279 -2.95 2.68 -0.37
N GLN A 280 -2.29 1.62 -0.83
CA GLN A 280 -1.33 1.72 -1.94
C GLN A 280 -2.09 1.82 -3.27
N MET A 281 -1.93 2.94 -3.97
CA MET A 281 -2.64 3.28 -5.20
C MET A 281 -2.05 2.63 -6.46
N ASN A 282 -0.73 2.44 -6.50
CA ASN A 282 -0.03 1.77 -7.59
C ASN A 282 0.91 0.70 -7.02
N LEU A 283 0.56 -0.58 -7.20
CA LEU A 283 1.27 -1.69 -6.55
C LEU A 283 2.69 -1.88 -7.12
N PRO A 284 2.93 -1.91 -8.44
CA PRO A 284 4.28 -1.93 -9.00
C PRO A 284 5.17 -0.80 -8.49
N TYR A 285 4.64 0.43 -8.44
CA TYR A 285 5.35 1.59 -7.92
C TYR A 285 5.73 1.41 -6.44
N TYR A 286 4.76 1.01 -5.62
CA TYR A 286 4.98 0.76 -4.19
C TYR A 286 5.98 -0.39 -3.93
N PHE A 287 5.96 -1.44 -4.76
CA PHE A 287 6.85 -2.59 -4.63
C PHE A 287 8.27 -2.35 -5.16
N ASN A 288 8.56 -1.20 -5.77
CA ASN A 288 9.93 -0.85 -6.13
C ASN A 288 10.86 -0.65 -4.90
N LYS A 289 10.30 -0.61 -3.68
CA LYS A 289 11.10 -0.59 -2.45
C LYS A 289 12.07 -1.79 -2.41
N PRO A 290 13.31 -1.61 -1.90
CA PRO A 290 14.30 -2.70 -1.77
C PRO A 290 13.74 -3.97 -1.11
N PHE A 291 12.84 -3.79 -0.14
CA PHE A 291 12.14 -4.86 0.57
C PHE A 291 11.29 -5.78 -0.34
N PHE A 292 10.66 -5.25 -1.39
CA PHE A 292 9.72 -5.99 -2.27
C PHE A 292 10.29 -6.31 -3.64
N LYS A 293 11.39 -5.65 -4.03
CA LYS A 293 11.97 -5.72 -5.38
C LYS A 293 12.27 -7.14 -5.85
N ASP A 294 12.85 -7.96 -4.98
CA ASP A 294 13.19 -9.36 -5.25
C ASP A 294 12.12 -10.35 -4.75
N SER A 295 10.89 -9.88 -4.54
CA SER A 295 9.74 -10.72 -4.17
C SER A 295 8.46 -10.32 -4.92
N LEU A 296 7.63 -9.44 -4.34
CA LEU A 296 6.33 -9.07 -4.91
C LEU A 296 6.46 -8.32 -6.24
N PHE A 297 7.46 -7.45 -6.38
CA PHE A 297 7.63 -6.62 -7.58
C PHE A 297 7.80 -7.43 -8.87
N ARG A 298 8.49 -8.57 -8.79
CA ARG A 298 8.77 -9.47 -9.92
C ARG A 298 7.61 -10.41 -10.25
N HIS A 299 6.58 -10.48 -9.41
CA HIS A 299 5.50 -11.43 -9.62
C HIS A 299 4.48 -10.84 -10.63
N PRO A 300 4.23 -11.51 -11.78
CA PRO A 300 3.49 -10.91 -12.91
C PRO A 300 2.06 -10.46 -12.56
N ALA A 301 1.38 -11.22 -11.68
CA ALA A 301 0.03 -10.89 -11.24
C ALA A 301 -0.13 -9.47 -10.65
N PHE A 302 0.92 -8.85 -10.09
CA PHE A 302 0.82 -7.47 -9.56
C PHE A 302 0.92 -6.40 -10.64
N ARG A 303 1.54 -6.70 -11.78
CA ARG A 303 1.59 -5.81 -12.95
C ARG A 303 0.33 -5.97 -13.81
N GLU A 304 -0.17 -7.18 -13.93
CA GLU A 304 -1.35 -7.52 -14.74
C GLU A 304 -2.68 -7.16 -14.07
N ALA A 305 -2.71 -7.09 -12.73
CA ALA A 305 -3.92 -6.70 -12.00
C ALA A 305 -4.30 -5.24 -12.28
N GLU A 306 -5.61 -4.99 -12.35
CA GLU A 306 -6.17 -3.64 -12.35
C GLU A 306 -5.71 -2.91 -11.07
N GLN A 307 -5.10 -1.74 -11.22
CA GLN A 307 -4.46 -1.05 -10.10
C GLN A 307 -5.51 -0.34 -9.22
N PRO A 308 -5.29 -0.23 -7.89
CA PRO A 308 -6.22 0.43 -6.99
C PRO A 308 -6.55 1.88 -7.40
N GLN A 309 -5.60 2.63 -7.95
CA GLN A 309 -5.83 3.98 -8.47
C GLN A 309 -6.87 4.03 -9.60
N ASP A 310 -6.88 3.05 -10.49
CA ASP A 310 -7.75 3.04 -11.67
C ASP A 310 -9.18 2.75 -11.26
N LEU A 311 -9.34 1.80 -10.33
CA LEU A 311 -10.60 1.50 -9.66
C LEU A 311 -11.12 2.72 -8.89
N LEU A 312 -10.26 3.38 -8.12
CA LEU A 312 -10.69 4.51 -7.31
C LEU A 312 -11.15 5.70 -8.16
N ARG A 313 -10.48 5.97 -9.29
CA ARG A 313 -10.94 6.95 -10.29
C ARG A 313 -12.32 6.61 -10.84
N ARG A 314 -12.58 5.33 -11.14
CA ARG A 314 -13.91 4.87 -11.53
C ARG A 314 -14.93 5.13 -10.42
N TYR A 315 -14.58 4.82 -9.17
CA TYR A 315 -15.46 5.03 -8.02
C TYR A 315 -15.78 6.51 -7.77
N PHE A 316 -14.81 7.39 -8.03
CA PHE A 316 -15.03 8.84 -8.02
C PHE A 316 -16.05 9.27 -9.08
N ALA A 317 -15.91 8.78 -10.32
CA ALA A 317 -16.86 9.07 -11.40
C ALA A 317 -18.26 8.50 -11.13
N GLU A 318 -18.35 7.38 -10.41
CA GLU A 318 -19.61 6.75 -10.01
C GLU A 318 -20.29 7.43 -8.80
N GLY A 319 -19.62 8.36 -8.11
CA GLY A 319 -20.15 9.06 -6.94
C GLY A 319 -20.29 8.20 -5.68
N ARG A 320 -19.45 7.15 -5.54
CA ARG A 320 -19.47 6.26 -4.37
C ARG A 320 -19.15 7.00 -3.08
N THR A 321 -19.69 6.52 -1.96
CA THR A 321 -19.36 7.06 -0.63
C THR A 321 -18.00 6.57 -0.16
N ILE A 322 -17.03 7.49 -0.04
CA ILE A 322 -15.63 7.18 0.27
C ILE A 322 -15.13 8.12 1.37
N ASP A 323 -14.70 7.56 2.48
CA ASP A 323 -13.94 8.23 3.53
C ASP A 323 -12.46 7.80 3.41
N TYR A 324 -11.57 8.73 3.05
CA TYR A 324 -10.17 8.44 2.74
C TYR A 324 -9.21 9.18 3.67
N PHE A 325 -8.45 8.44 4.48
CA PHE A 325 -7.40 8.97 5.36
C PHE A 325 -6.03 8.87 4.68
N TYR A 326 -5.28 9.97 4.66
CA TYR A 326 -3.98 10.07 3.99
C TYR A 326 -3.03 11.03 4.72
N THR A 327 -1.77 11.04 4.30
CA THR A 327 -0.74 12.03 4.68
C THR A 327 0.01 12.43 3.43
N ASN A 328 0.49 13.67 3.33
CA ASN A 328 1.31 14.06 2.17
C ASN A 328 2.71 13.41 2.22
N ASP A 329 3.17 12.97 3.39
CA ASP A 329 4.45 12.28 3.61
C ASP A 329 4.49 10.82 3.07
N ASP A 330 3.53 10.43 2.23
CA ASP A 330 3.32 9.05 1.79
C ASP A 330 2.98 8.97 0.29
N GLU A 331 3.75 9.70 -0.52
CA GLU A 331 3.64 9.72 -1.98
C GLU A 331 3.65 8.31 -2.57
N LEU A 332 4.48 7.40 -2.02
CA LEU A 332 4.58 6.01 -2.47
C LEU A 332 3.25 5.25 -2.39
N SER A 333 2.38 5.62 -1.45
CA SER A 333 1.05 5.02 -1.32
C SER A 333 -0.02 5.84 -2.05
N ASN A 334 0.00 7.16 -1.91
CA ASN A 334 -1.05 8.04 -2.47
C ASN A 334 -0.98 8.21 -3.99
N HIS A 335 0.24 8.16 -4.55
CA HIS A 335 0.52 8.38 -5.96
C HIS A 335 -0.06 9.71 -6.50
N SER A 336 -0.06 10.75 -5.64
CA SER A 336 -0.60 12.10 -5.90
C SER A 336 -2.07 12.15 -6.37
N LEU A 337 -2.84 11.09 -6.12
CA LEU A 337 -4.24 11.01 -6.53
C LEU A 337 -5.15 11.71 -5.51
N VAL A 338 -5.12 11.23 -4.27
CA VAL A 338 -6.10 11.67 -3.25
C VAL A 338 -5.87 13.11 -2.84
N GLU A 339 -4.64 13.59 -2.86
CA GLU A 339 -4.28 14.95 -2.50
C GLU A 339 -4.90 15.95 -3.49
N LEU A 340 -4.81 15.64 -4.79
CA LEU A 340 -5.16 16.53 -5.88
C LEU A 340 -6.61 16.41 -6.36
N VAL A 341 -7.27 15.26 -6.15
CA VAL A 341 -8.64 15.05 -6.64
C VAL A 341 -9.63 16.07 -6.05
N ARG A 342 -10.57 16.58 -6.84
CA ARG A 342 -11.56 17.57 -6.39
C ARG A 342 -12.88 17.36 -7.11
N ASP A 343 -13.92 17.98 -6.58
CA ASP A 343 -15.30 17.95 -7.12
C ASP A 343 -15.90 16.55 -7.33
N VAL A 344 -15.45 15.59 -6.52
CA VAL A 344 -16.04 14.25 -6.41
C VAL A 344 -17.11 14.25 -5.33
N GLU A 345 -18.33 13.87 -5.73
CA GLU A 345 -19.46 13.71 -4.83
C GLU A 345 -19.22 12.54 -3.86
N ASN A 346 -19.65 12.70 -2.61
CA ASN A 346 -19.54 11.68 -1.55
C ASN A 346 -18.10 11.25 -1.20
N LEU A 347 -17.09 12.00 -1.64
CA LEU A 347 -15.71 11.86 -1.19
C LEU A 347 -15.43 12.79 -0.01
N THR A 348 -14.98 12.19 1.10
CA THR A 348 -14.45 12.91 2.26
C THR A 348 -13.00 12.50 2.46
N LYS A 349 -12.09 13.48 2.42
CA LYS A 349 -10.65 13.26 2.56
C LYS A 349 -10.15 13.79 3.90
N TYR A 350 -9.42 12.95 4.64
CA TYR A 350 -8.88 13.24 5.95
C TYR A 350 -7.35 13.26 5.87
N ARG A 351 -6.73 14.44 5.84
CA ARG A 351 -5.27 14.59 5.92
C ARG A 351 -4.85 14.49 7.39
N VAL A 352 -3.95 13.54 7.67
CA VAL A 352 -3.52 13.15 9.02
C VAL A 352 -2.01 13.28 9.11
N GLY A 353 -1.50 13.99 10.11
CA GLY A 353 -0.06 14.15 10.31
C GLY A 353 0.66 12.83 10.66
N GLY A 354 1.88 12.69 10.15
CA GLY A 354 2.79 11.58 10.39
C GLY A 354 3.00 10.68 9.16
N VAL A 355 3.96 9.76 9.28
CA VAL A 355 4.32 8.79 8.22
C VAL A 355 3.26 7.71 8.03
N HIS A 356 3.31 6.98 6.90
CA HIS A 356 2.41 5.88 6.51
C HIS A 356 1.81 5.06 7.67
N GLY A 357 2.65 4.42 8.49
CA GLY A 357 2.20 3.53 9.58
C GLY A 357 1.53 4.24 10.76
N ALA A 358 1.68 5.56 10.87
CA ALA A 358 1.09 6.37 11.94
C ALA A 358 -0.33 6.86 11.60
N VAL A 359 -0.67 7.03 10.31
CA VAL A 359 -1.95 7.63 9.88
C VAL A 359 -3.15 6.89 10.47
N ALA A 360 -3.26 5.58 10.24
CA ALA A 360 -4.40 4.80 10.74
C ALA A 360 -4.47 4.76 12.28
N LYS A 361 -3.33 4.87 12.98
CA LYS A 361 -3.28 4.93 14.44
C LYS A 361 -3.74 6.30 14.97
N ASN A 362 -3.25 7.38 14.36
CA ASN A 362 -3.59 8.75 14.73
C ASN A 362 -5.06 9.07 14.41
N ALA A 363 -5.59 8.48 13.33
CA ALA A 363 -6.99 8.61 12.92
C ALA A 363 -7.93 7.55 13.53
N LEU A 364 -7.43 6.63 14.35
CA LEU A 364 -8.23 5.52 14.88
C LEU A 364 -9.55 5.98 15.55
N PRO A 365 -9.59 7.06 16.36
CA PRO A 365 -10.84 7.58 16.89
C PRO A 365 -11.86 7.95 15.82
N ALA A 366 -11.46 8.66 14.76
CA ALA A 366 -12.33 9.01 13.65
C ALA A 366 -12.78 7.77 12.86
N ILE A 367 -11.86 6.84 12.58
CA ILE A 367 -12.17 5.58 11.89
C ILE A 367 -13.24 4.79 12.67
N LEU A 368 -13.06 4.62 13.98
CA LEU A 368 -14.05 3.94 14.83
C LEU A 368 -15.38 4.70 14.86
N GLY A 369 -15.34 6.03 14.93
CA GLY A 369 -16.53 6.87 14.88
C GLY A 369 -17.32 6.71 13.58
N LEU A 370 -16.64 6.73 12.43
CA LEU A 370 -17.27 6.54 11.11
C LEU A 370 -17.88 5.14 10.97
N ILE A 371 -17.17 4.10 11.43
CA ILE A 371 -17.71 2.74 11.47
C ILE A 371 -18.95 2.71 12.35
N ARG A 372 -18.90 3.22 13.60
CA ARG A 372 -20.07 3.23 14.49
C ARG A 372 -21.23 4.05 13.94
N GLY A 373 -20.97 5.14 13.21
CA GLY A 373 -22.00 5.91 12.50
C GLY A 373 -22.65 5.12 11.38
N PHE A 374 -21.92 4.23 10.70
CA PHE A 374 -22.49 3.27 9.75
C PHE A 374 -23.31 2.18 10.44
N LEU A 375 -22.81 1.64 11.56
CA LEU A 375 -23.49 0.60 12.34
C LEU A 375 -24.78 1.13 13.00
N ALA A 376 -24.80 2.41 13.40
CA ALA A 376 -25.94 3.06 13.99
C ALA A 376 -25.88 4.57 13.69
N PRO A 377 -26.71 5.08 12.73
CA PRO A 377 -26.71 6.50 12.38
C PRO A 377 -26.84 7.39 13.61
N ARG A 378 -25.96 8.39 13.72
CA ARG A 378 -25.93 9.37 14.80
C ARG A 378 -26.30 10.75 14.26
N ALA A 379 -26.88 11.57 15.11
CA ALA A 379 -27.23 12.94 14.77
C ALA A 379 -25.99 13.84 14.79
N ASP A 380 -25.85 14.67 13.76
CA ASP A 380 -24.88 15.77 13.77
C ASP A 380 -25.30 16.81 14.81
N ARG A 381 -24.31 17.30 15.57
CA ARG A 381 -24.49 18.31 16.61
C ARG A 381 -23.73 19.58 16.24
N SER A 382 -24.18 20.71 16.77
CA SER A 382 -23.48 21.98 16.58
C SER A 382 -22.30 22.12 17.54
N LEU A 383 -21.27 22.83 17.07
CA LEU A 383 -20.12 23.24 17.84
C LEU A 383 -19.97 24.76 17.73
N THR A 384 -19.50 25.43 18.79
CA THR A 384 -19.17 26.86 18.74
C THR A 384 -17.67 27.04 18.82
N CYS A 385 -17.11 27.77 17.85
CA CYS A 385 -15.70 28.13 17.79
C CYS A 385 -15.53 29.58 18.26
N GLY A 386 -14.77 29.78 19.35
CA GLY A 386 -14.58 31.08 20.00
C GLY A 386 -13.51 31.96 19.37
N GLY A 387 -12.60 31.37 18.59
CA GLY A 387 -11.56 32.13 17.89
C GLY A 387 -10.66 31.26 17.04
N VAL A 388 -10.09 31.83 15.98
CA VAL A 388 -9.05 31.22 15.16
C VAL A 388 -7.85 32.14 15.08
N ARG A 389 -6.64 31.56 15.07
CA ARG A 389 -5.38 32.27 14.84
C ARG A 389 -4.60 31.54 13.76
N THR A 390 -4.05 32.32 12.83
CA THR A 390 -3.29 31.81 11.69
C THR A 390 -1.81 32.15 11.87
N PHE A 391 -0.93 31.18 11.57
CA PHE A 391 0.52 31.33 11.60
C PHE A 391 1.07 30.95 10.23
N VAL A 392 1.90 31.81 9.64
CA VAL A 392 2.59 31.54 8.37
C VAL A 392 4.06 31.28 8.67
N GLU A 393 4.57 30.11 8.31
CA GLU A 393 5.99 29.73 8.47
C GLU A 393 6.43 28.91 7.26
N GLY A 394 7.55 29.29 6.63
CA GLY A 394 8.13 28.51 5.52
C GLY A 394 7.24 28.36 4.30
N GLY A 395 6.31 29.30 4.06
CA GLY A 395 5.31 29.21 2.99
C GLY A 395 4.08 28.37 3.33
N SER A 396 4.09 27.63 4.45
CA SER A 396 2.94 26.88 4.94
C SER A 396 2.11 27.70 5.95
N VAL A 397 0.86 27.29 6.11
CA VAL A 397 -0.12 27.88 7.03
C VAL A 397 -0.50 26.87 8.11
N ARG A 398 -0.50 27.33 9.36
CA ARG A 398 -0.96 26.57 10.53
C ARG A 398 -2.03 27.34 11.28
N LEU A 399 -2.92 26.60 11.91
CA LEU A 399 -4.06 27.16 12.64
C LEU A 399 -4.01 26.80 14.12
N GLN A 400 -4.49 27.72 14.95
CA GLN A 400 -4.89 27.46 16.32
C GLN A 400 -6.35 27.88 16.48
N VAL A 401 -7.15 26.99 17.05
CA VAL A 401 -8.59 27.16 17.23
C VAL A 401 -8.92 27.11 18.72
N ARG A 402 -9.67 28.09 19.19
CA ARG A 402 -10.21 28.16 20.54
C ARG A 402 -11.67 27.73 20.54
N LEU A 403 -12.03 26.90 21.51
CA LEU A 403 -13.35 26.34 21.70
C LEU A 403 -14.02 27.03 22.90
N ASP A 404 -15.29 27.40 22.73
CA ASP A 404 -16.09 27.96 23.81
C ASP A 404 -17.18 26.95 24.23
N GLY A 405 -17.48 26.88 25.53
CA GLY A 405 -18.53 26.01 26.05
C GLY A 405 -18.25 24.50 25.92
N LEU A 406 -16.97 24.10 26.00
CA LEU A 406 -16.54 22.72 25.80
C LEU A 406 -17.16 21.76 26.83
N ASP A 407 -17.96 20.80 26.38
CA ASP A 407 -18.36 19.65 27.19
C ASP A 407 -17.11 18.82 27.50
N GLU A 408 -16.87 18.49 28.77
CA GLU A 408 -15.75 17.63 29.18
C GLU A 408 -15.75 16.29 28.40
N LYS A 409 -16.91 15.79 27.98
CA LYS A 409 -17.03 14.58 27.14
C LYS A 409 -16.38 14.71 25.76
N LEU A 410 -16.23 15.93 25.22
CA LEU A 410 -15.55 16.19 23.94
C LEU A 410 -14.02 16.11 24.04
N THR A 411 -13.46 16.15 25.26
CA THR A 411 -12.02 16.33 25.47
C THR A 411 -11.20 15.05 25.44
N ALA A 412 -11.82 13.87 25.61
CA ALA A 412 -11.11 12.61 25.70
C ALA A 412 -11.29 11.77 24.43
N ARG A 413 -10.18 11.57 23.69
CA ARG A 413 -10.07 10.65 22.53
C ARG A 413 -10.90 11.06 21.31
N ALA A 414 -11.10 12.35 21.05
CA ALA A 414 -11.74 12.85 19.84
C ALA A 414 -10.73 13.12 18.72
N SER A 415 -11.16 13.02 17.46
CA SER A 415 -10.39 13.57 16.34
C SER A 415 -10.95 14.92 15.93
N TRP A 416 -10.11 15.95 15.98
CA TRP A 416 -10.43 17.33 15.64
C TRP A 416 -9.91 17.65 14.25
N PHE A 417 -10.72 18.33 13.45
CA PHE A 417 -10.38 18.68 12.08
C PHE A 417 -10.80 20.12 11.78
N VAL A 418 -9.96 20.87 11.09
CA VAL A 418 -10.48 21.97 10.27
C VAL A 418 -11.01 21.38 8.97
N GLU A 419 -12.19 21.84 8.56
CA GLU A 419 -12.93 21.31 7.42
C GLU A 419 -13.13 22.42 6.39
N GLY A 420 -13.00 22.04 5.12
CA GLY A 420 -13.32 22.86 3.97
C GLY A 420 -13.89 22.05 2.81
N SER A 421 -14.12 22.73 1.69
CA SER A 421 -14.66 22.14 0.47
C SER A 421 -13.73 22.32 -0.74
N LEU A 422 -13.69 21.32 -1.62
CA LEU A 422 -13.00 21.36 -2.91
C LEU A 422 -14.02 20.97 -3.98
N GLY A 423 -14.91 21.91 -4.34
CA GLY A 423 -16.14 21.58 -5.07
C GLY A 423 -17.07 20.72 -4.20
N ARG A 424 -17.61 19.63 -4.72
CA ARG A 424 -18.41 18.66 -3.95
C ARG A 424 -17.62 17.76 -2.99
N THR A 425 -16.29 17.78 -3.06
CA THR A 425 -15.43 16.99 -2.18
C THR A 425 -15.21 17.70 -0.85
N ARG A 426 -15.26 16.95 0.25
CA ARG A 426 -14.95 17.46 1.59
C ARG A 426 -13.50 17.21 1.94
N PHE A 427 -12.84 18.21 2.50
CA PHE A 427 -11.45 18.14 2.95
C PHE A 427 -11.38 18.41 4.45
N LEU A 428 -10.68 17.55 5.19
CA LEU A 428 -10.48 17.65 6.63
C LEU A 428 -9.01 17.50 6.96
N GLN A 429 -8.42 18.51 7.61
CA GLN A 429 -7.05 18.46 8.12
C GLN A 429 -7.09 18.23 9.63
N ILE A 430 -6.44 17.15 10.10
CA ILE A 430 -6.40 16.82 11.53
C ILE A 430 -5.65 17.91 12.32
N MET A 431 -6.11 18.12 13.55
CA MET A 431 -5.49 19.01 14.54
C MET A 431 -5.03 18.22 15.77
N SER A 432 -3.98 18.70 16.40
CA SER A 432 -3.41 18.20 17.64
C SER A 432 -4.04 18.82 18.89
N ASP A 433 -3.99 18.06 19.98
CA ASP A 433 -4.44 18.49 21.31
C ASP A 433 -3.42 19.42 21.98
N HIS A 434 -3.87 20.58 22.42
CA HIS A 434 -3.06 21.48 23.24
C HIS A 434 -3.12 21.06 24.72
N ARG A 435 -2.14 21.51 25.52
CA ARG A 435 -2.20 21.41 27.00
C ARG A 435 -3.42 22.07 27.64
N TYR A 436 -4.10 22.94 26.88
CA TYR A 436 -5.35 23.58 27.26
C TYR A 436 -6.46 22.89 26.47
N PRO A 437 -7.39 22.16 27.12
CA PRO A 437 -8.39 21.35 26.40
C PRO A 437 -9.30 22.14 25.46
N PHE A 438 -9.50 23.43 25.73
CA PHE A 438 -10.26 24.38 24.91
C PHE A 438 -9.48 24.94 23.72
N VAL A 439 -8.26 24.46 23.47
CA VAL A 439 -7.44 24.86 22.33
C VAL A 439 -7.05 23.64 21.51
N LYS A 440 -7.23 23.74 20.19
CA LYS A 440 -6.70 22.80 19.20
C LYS A 440 -5.75 23.55 18.29
N TYR A 441 -4.73 22.87 17.80
CA TYR A 441 -3.74 23.53 16.95
C TYR A 441 -3.14 22.55 15.96
N MET A 442 -2.54 23.08 14.90
CA MET A 442 -1.74 22.31 13.97
C MET A 442 -0.28 22.28 14.44
N ASP A 443 0.26 21.09 14.69
CA ASP A 443 1.68 20.92 15.03
C ASP A 443 2.61 21.00 13.80
N ALA A 444 3.90 20.74 13.96
CA ALA A 444 4.88 20.86 12.87
C ALA A 444 4.66 19.87 11.70
N THR A 445 3.96 18.76 11.95
CA THR A 445 3.60 17.74 10.95
C THR A 445 2.22 17.97 10.33
N GLN A 446 1.52 19.02 10.77
CA GLN A 446 0.18 19.38 10.33
C GLN A 446 0.27 20.77 9.74
N ARG A 447 0.14 20.89 8.43
CA ARG A 447 0.22 22.19 7.76
C ARG A 447 -0.59 22.19 6.49
N LEU A 448 -1.00 23.39 6.12
CA LEU A 448 -1.70 23.65 4.88
C LEU A 448 -0.75 24.41 3.96
N SER A 449 -0.72 24.06 2.69
CA SER A 449 0.11 24.73 1.70
C SER A 449 -0.76 25.59 0.79
N PRO A 450 -0.57 26.93 0.76
CA PRO A 450 -1.24 27.78 -0.22
C PRO A 450 -0.97 27.38 -1.68
N ALA A 451 0.06 26.56 -1.96
CA ALA A 451 0.39 26.13 -3.31
C ALA A 451 -0.64 25.18 -3.93
N TYR A 452 -1.39 24.44 -3.11
CA TYR A 452 -2.38 23.45 -3.57
C TYR A 452 -3.63 23.34 -2.68
N ASP A 453 -3.62 23.88 -1.45
CA ASP A 453 -4.80 23.92 -0.57
C ASP A 453 -5.59 25.21 -0.78
N ARG A 454 -6.92 25.08 -0.96
CA ARG A 454 -7.83 26.23 -1.04
C ARG A 454 -8.19 26.73 0.35
N LEU A 455 -7.30 27.52 0.94
CA LEU A 455 -7.45 28.03 2.31
C LEU A 455 -8.73 28.85 2.52
N ALA A 456 -9.22 29.54 1.49
CA ALA A 456 -10.46 30.31 1.54
C ALA A 456 -11.71 29.42 1.69
N ASP A 457 -11.63 28.16 1.27
CA ASP A 457 -12.74 27.21 1.33
C ASP A 457 -12.75 26.40 2.64
N ILE A 458 -11.82 26.67 3.56
CA ILE A 458 -11.77 26.08 4.90
C ILE A 458 -12.48 27.03 5.87
N ASP A 459 -13.69 26.65 6.27
CA ASP A 459 -14.63 27.52 6.97
C ASP A 459 -15.25 26.86 8.22
N ARG A 460 -14.88 25.62 8.54
CA ARG A 460 -15.49 24.85 9.63
C ARG A 460 -14.48 24.17 10.54
N LEU A 461 -14.91 23.90 11.75
CA LEU A 461 -14.29 22.95 12.67
C LEU A 461 -15.23 21.76 12.84
N THR A 462 -14.68 20.55 12.67
CA THR A 462 -15.40 19.28 12.82
C THR A 462 -14.72 18.39 13.84
N VAL A 463 -15.54 17.67 14.61
CA VAL A 463 -15.10 16.69 15.60
C VAL A 463 -15.79 15.37 15.32
N VAL A 464 -15.00 14.30 15.31
CA VAL A 464 -15.52 12.94 15.25
C VAL A 464 -15.13 12.23 16.54
N LEU A 465 -16.14 11.77 17.28
CA LEU A 465 -15.93 10.98 18.49
C LEU A 465 -15.85 9.49 18.16
N PRO A 466 -15.11 8.69 18.95
CA PRO A 466 -15.11 7.24 18.82
C PRO A 466 -16.50 6.62 18.90
N SER A 467 -17.46 7.25 19.60
CA SER A 467 -18.85 6.80 19.72
C SER A 467 -19.64 6.87 18.40
N GLY A 468 -19.13 7.60 17.41
CA GLY A 468 -19.82 7.93 16.17
C GLY A 468 -20.59 9.24 16.20
N ASP A 469 -20.63 9.95 17.33
CA ASP A 469 -21.18 11.31 17.35
C ASP A 469 -20.25 12.28 16.59
N ARG A 470 -20.85 13.17 15.81
CA ARG A 470 -20.16 14.21 15.07
C ARG A 470 -20.63 15.59 15.53
N TYR A 471 -19.69 16.50 15.69
CA TYR A 471 -19.94 17.90 16.00
C TYR A 471 -19.32 18.78 14.93
N SER A 472 -20.01 19.83 14.50
CA SER A 472 -19.41 20.79 13.57
C SER A 472 -19.95 22.20 13.75
N GLY A 473 -19.13 23.19 13.41
CA GLY A 473 -19.48 24.60 13.49
C GLY A 473 -18.58 25.46 12.60
N PRO A 474 -19.03 26.67 12.24
CA PRO A 474 -18.22 27.58 11.44
C PRO A 474 -17.01 28.08 12.22
N LEU A 475 -15.91 28.36 11.51
CA LEU A 475 -14.82 29.18 12.01
C LEU A 475 -15.30 30.64 12.08
N PRO A 476 -14.94 31.39 13.13
CA PRO A 476 -15.43 32.75 13.34
C PRO A 476 -14.82 33.76 12.36
N GLU A 477 -13.67 33.45 11.78
CA GLU A 477 -12.95 34.28 10.82
C GLU A 477 -12.37 33.40 9.72
N ALA A 478 -12.23 33.96 8.51
CA ALA A 478 -11.56 33.28 7.40
C ALA A 478 -10.05 33.13 7.68
N ILE A 479 -9.43 32.10 7.09
CA ILE A 479 -7.99 31.90 7.21
C ILE A 479 -7.25 33.03 6.49
N ALA A 480 -6.45 33.78 7.25
CA ALA A 480 -5.65 34.88 6.71
C ALA A 480 -4.48 34.34 5.88
N VAL A 481 -4.49 34.56 4.57
CA VAL A 481 -3.38 34.19 3.67
C VAL A 481 -2.47 35.40 3.49
N GLY A 482 -1.24 35.33 4.02
CA GLY A 482 -0.22 36.34 3.76
C GLY A 482 0.47 36.09 2.42
N GLY A 483 -0.08 36.60 1.32
CA GLY A 483 0.50 36.43 -0.01
C GLY A 483 -0.51 35.99 -1.06
N SER A 484 -0.11 36.03 -2.35
CA SER A 484 -0.95 35.73 -3.51
C SER A 484 -1.77 34.47 -3.26
N ALA A 485 -3.09 34.58 -3.38
CA ALA A 485 -3.97 33.42 -3.50
C ALA A 485 -3.35 32.48 -4.54
N ALA A 486 -3.32 31.17 -4.28
CA ALA A 486 -3.14 30.23 -5.36
C ALA A 486 -4.09 30.66 -6.47
N ALA A 487 -3.53 31.05 -7.62
CA ALA A 487 -4.30 31.12 -8.84
C ALA A 487 -5.09 29.80 -8.91
N ASP A 488 -6.32 29.84 -9.41
CA ASP A 488 -7.18 28.68 -9.64
C ASP A 488 -6.46 27.62 -10.50
N LEU A 489 -5.51 26.91 -9.90
CA LEU A 489 -4.66 25.95 -10.52
C LEU A 489 -5.53 24.72 -10.67
N GLU A 490 -5.92 24.46 -11.91
CA GLU A 490 -6.51 23.19 -12.29
C GLU A 490 -5.42 22.13 -12.22
N LEU A 491 -5.23 21.55 -11.04
CA LEU A 491 -4.43 20.35 -10.85
C LEU A 491 -5.29 19.17 -11.30
N ASP A 492 -5.05 18.69 -12.52
CA ASP A 492 -5.68 17.48 -13.02
C ASP A 492 -4.88 16.25 -12.55
N PRO A 493 -5.45 15.38 -11.69
CA PRO A 493 -4.78 14.16 -11.28
C PRO A 493 -4.79 13.09 -12.37
N ALA A 494 -4.82 13.41 -13.67
CA ALA A 494 -4.93 12.45 -14.76
C ALA A 494 -3.88 11.31 -14.66
N PRO A 495 -4.24 10.08 -15.08
CA PRO A 495 -3.27 8.98 -15.09
C PRO A 495 -2.13 9.26 -16.07
N LEU A 496 -0.94 8.79 -15.72
CA LEU A 496 0.23 8.80 -16.62
C LEU A 496 -0.06 7.88 -17.83
N ARG A 497 0.23 8.35 -19.04
CA ARG A 497 -0.01 7.62 -20.29
C ARG A 497 1.30 7.51 -21.06
N LEU A 498 1.66 6.31 -21.51
CA LEU A 498 2.93 6.10 -22.23
C LEU A 498 2.79 6.04 -23.76
N ASP A 499 1.56 6.08 -24.27
CA ASP A 499 1.25 6.02 -25.70
C ASP A 499 0.34 7.18 -26.09
N SER A 500 0.92 8.39 -26.11
CA SER A 500 0.23 9.64 -26.46
C SER A 500 1.20 10.65 -27.05
N ASP A 501 1.07 10.86 -28.36
CA ASP A 501 1.80 11.91 -29.08
C ASP A 501 1.35 13.33 -28.69
N ALA A 502 0.20 13.47 -28.03
CA ALA A 502 -0.32 14.76 -27.56
C ALA A 502 0.30 15.15 -26.21
N ALA A 503 0.70 16.42 -26.09
CA ALA A 503 1.23 16.96 -24.85
C ALA A 503 0.20 16.85 -23.71
N SER A 504 0.62 16.23 -22.61
CA SER A 504 -0.18 16.01 -21.41
C SER A 504 0.48 16.69 -20.22
N ALA A 505 -0.31 17.25 -19.32
CA ALA A 505 0.17 17.73 -18.04
C ALA A 505 0.24 16.57 -17.04
N TYR A 506 1.24 16.58 -16.17
CA TYR A 506 1.35 15.65 -15.06
C TYR A 506 1.85 16.38 -13.82
N VAL A 507 1.32 15.99 -12.66
CA VAL A 507 1.63 16.62 -11.39
C VAL A 507 2.05 15.55 -10.39
N VAL A 508 3.15 15.80 -9.69
CA VAL A 508 3.63 14.99 -8.57
C VAL A 508 3.62 15.86 -7.32
N LEU A 509 3.06 15.32 -6.25
CA LEU A 509 3.10 15.89 -4.91
C LEU A 509 3.77 14.89 -3.98
N ASP A 510 4.78 15.36 -3.24
CA ASP A 510 5.49 14.62 -2.20
C ASP A 510 5.76 15.57 -1.02
N ASP A 511 5.17 15.29 0.14
CA ASP A 511 5.11 16.21 1.29
C ASP A 511 4.53 17.59 0.88
N ASP A 512 5.37 18.64 0.85
CA ASP A 512 5.00 19.98 0.38
C ASP A 512 5.58 20.34 -0.98
N ARG A 513 6.38 19.45 -1.56
CA ARG A 513 7.02 19.64 -2.85
C ARG A 513 6.00 19.33 -3.94
N LEU A 514 5.89 20.22 -4.92
CA LEU A 514 4.96 20.10 -6.04
C LEU A 514 5.75 20.23 -7.33
N GLY A 515 5.85 19.14 -8.08
CA GLY A 515 6.48 19.09 -9.39
C GLY A 515 5.43 19.08 -10.48
N ARG A 516 5.57 19.98 -11.46
CA ARG A 516 4.69 20.06 -12.63
C ARG A 516 5.47 19.80 -13.90
N PHE A 517 4.87 18.99 -14.76
CA PHE A 517 5.49 18.50 -15.96
C PHE A 517 4.52 18.57 -17.14
N ARG A 518 5.05 18.87 -18.31
CA ARG A 518 4.39 18.63 -19.58
C ARG A 518 5.17 17.54 -20.30
N TYR A 519 4.49 16.56 -20.85
CA TYR A 519 5.16 15.43 -21.48
C TYR A 519 4.40 14.87 -22.66
N ARG A 520 5.14 14.18 -23.54
CA ARG A 520 4.65 13.39 -24.67
C ARG A 520 5.38 12.06 -24.65
N SER A 521 4.74 11.00 -25.12
CA SER A 521 5.36 9.68 -25.12
C SER A 521 4.80 8.78 -26.21
N ARG A 522 5.59 7.82 -26.67
CA ARG A 522 5.20 6.88 -27.73
C ARG A 522 5.80 5.50 -27.49
N GLU A 523 5.03 4.46 -27.80
CA GLU A 523 5.59 3.10 -27.96
C GLU A 523 6.34 3.00 -29.30
N VAL A 524 7.64 2.73 -29.25
CA VAL A 524 8.52 2.61 -30.43
C VAL A 524 8.80 1.16 -30.80
N ALA A 525 8.78 0.22 -29.84
CA ALA A 525 8.95 -1.22 -30.10
C ALA A 525 8.32 -2.09 -29.00
N ALA A 526 7.26 -2.84 -29.32
CA ALA A 526 6.47 -3.59 -28.33
C ALA A 526 7.27 -4.58 -27.45
N GLU A 527 8.32 -5.18 -28.01
CA GLU A 527 9.18 -6.18 -27.33
C GLU A 527 10.43 -5.56 -26.68
N GLY A 528 10.56 -4.23 -26.66
CA GLY A 528 11.67 -3.54 -26.00
C GLY A 528 11.63 -3.71 -24.47
N ASP A 529 12.79 -3.57 -23.83
CA ASP A 529 12.96 -3.68 -22.37
C ASP A 529 13.50 -2.40 -21.72
N ALA A 530 13.46 -1.28 -22.47
CA ALA A 530 13.97 0.00 -22.00
C ALA A 530 13.02 1.17 -22.24
N LEU A 531 13.15 2.22 -21.42
CA LEU A 531 12.50 3.52 -21.59
C LEU A 531 13.57 4.59 -21.78
N GLU A 532 13.43 5.42 -22.81
CA GLU A 532 14.20 6.66 -22.97
C GLU A 532 13.35 7.86 -22.56
N VAL A 533 13.83 8.68 -21.62
CA VAL A 533 13.21 9.94 -21.21
C VAL A 533 14.12 11.09 -21.59
N ARG A 534 13.64 12.05 -22.37
CA ARG A 534 14.37 13.27 -22.75
C ARG A 534 13.84 14.45 -21.96
N LEU A 535 14.66 15.05 -21.11
CA LEU A 535 14.34 16.28 -20.38
C LEU A 535 14.75 17.48 -21.23
N VAL A 536 13.81 18.37 -21.53
CA VAL A 536 14.01 19.52 -22.42
C VAL A 536 13.72 20.82 -21.70
N ALA A 537 14.48 21.89 -22.03
CA ALA A 537 14.28 23.22 -21.47
C ALA A 537 13.12 24.00 -22.12
N GLY A 538 12.72 23.57 -23.32
CA GLY A 538 11.67 24.20 -24.12
C GLY A 538 10.36 23.41 -24.16
N PRO A 539 9.37 23.89 -24.93
CA PRO A 539 8.11 23.20 -25.08
C PRO A 539 8.29 21.80 -25.67
N VAL A 540 7.61 20.80 -25.11
CA VAL A 540 7.63 19.42 -25.64
C VAL A 540 7.04 19.30 -27.05
N ASP A 541 6.26 20.30 -27.47
CA ASP A 541 5.63 20.37 -28.78
C ASP A 541 6.70 20.61 -29.87
N GLY A 542 6.86 19.65 -30.78
CA GLY A 542 7.83 19.72 -31.87
C GLY A 542 9.14 18.96 -31.64
N VAL A 543 9.40 18.49 -30.41
CA VAL A 543 10.51 17.56 -30.18
C VAL A 543 10.16 16.17 -30.76
N PRO A 544 11.06 15.55 -31.57
CA PRO A 544 10.82 14.23 -32.12
C PRO A 544 10.68 13.15 -31.03
N LEU A 545 9.71 12.26 -31.21
CA LEU A 545 9.52 11.04 -30.39
C LEU A 545 10.22 9.87 -31.09
N GLU A 546 11.54 9.94 -31.17
CA GLU A 546 12.42 8.92 -31.72
C GLU A 546 13.34 8.42 -30.61
N ALA A 547 13.51 7.10 -30.50
CA ALA A 547 14.42 6.54 -29.51
C ALA A 547 15.83 6.43 -30.08
N GLU A 548 16.82 6.93 -29.34
CA GLU A 548 18.23 6.69 -29.65
C GLU A 548 18.76 5.41 -29.01
N LEU A 549 18.17 4.98 -27.89
CA LEU A 549 18.52 3.75 -27.20
C LEU A 549 18.02 2.52 -27.98
N PRO A 550 18.93 1.64 -28.45
CA PRO A 550 18.53 0.39 -29.06
C PRO A 550 17.75 -0.48 -28.06
N GLY A 551 16.61 -1.04 -28.49
CA GLY A 551 15.76 -1.85 -27.61
C GLY A 551 14.83 -1.03 -26.71
N ALA A 552 14.79 0.29 -26.86
CA ALA A 552 13.74 1.10 -26.24
C ALA A 552 12.36 0.61 -26.68
N ARG A 553 11.50 0.38 -25.69
CA ARG A 553 10.08 0.14 -25.89
C ARG A 553 9.30 1.44 -26.01
N TYR A 554 9.63 2.40 -25.15
CA TYR A 554 9.00 3.71 -25.09
C TYR A 554 10.04 4.82 -25.17
N VAL A 555 9.63 5.94 -25.74
CA VAL A 555 10.32 7.22 -25.62
C VAL A 555 9.36 8.24 -25.04
N ALA A 556 9.84 9.07 -24.11
CA ALA A 556 9.11 10.18 -23.54
C ALA A 556 9.94 11.46 -23.63
N VAL A 557 9.31 12.58 -23.95
CA VAL A 557 9.89 13.92 -23.88
C VAL A 557 9.17 14.68 -22.78
N VAL A 558 9.92 15.30 -21.88
CA VAL A 558 9.42 15.95 -20.66
C VAL A 558 9.99 17.35 -20.55
N GLU A 559 9.10 18.32 -20.43
CA GLU A 559 9.35 19.70 -20.04
C GLU A 559 9.01 19.84 -18.54
N SER A 560 9.95 20.34 -17.75
CA SER A 560 9.70 20.69 -16.34
C SER A 560 9.39 22.19 -16.26
N SER A 561 8.28 22.55 -15.62
CA SER A 561 7.91 23.96 -15.42
C SER A 561 8.47 24.57 -14.14
N ASP A 562 9.13 23.76 -13.32
CA ASP A 562 9.76 24.11 -12.04
C ASP A 562 11.29 23.84 -12.16
N ASP A 563 12.11 24.13 -11.14
CA ASP A 563 13.58 23.92 -11.13
C ASP A 563 13.99 22.41 -11.15
N GLY A 564 13.33 21.57 -11.94
CA GLY A 564 13.50 20.11 -11.96
C GLY A 564 12.97 19.43 -10.69
N GLU A 565 12.06 20.08 -9.98
CA GLU A 565 11.54 19.59 -8.71
C GLU A 565 10.74 18.29 -8.90
N LEU A 566 11.07 17.25 -8.14
CA LEU A 566 10.47 15.90 -8.22
C LEU A 566 10.64 15.18 -9.57
N VAL A 567 11.56 15.59 -10.45
CA VAL A 567 11.80 14.92 -11.74
C VAL A 567 12.22 13.45 -11.56
N GLU A 568 12.90 13.13 -10.46
CA GLU A 568 13.25 11.76 -10.09
C GLU A 568 12.01 10.88 -9.89
N LEU A 569 10.96 11.41 -9.25
CA LEU A 569 9.72 10.67 -9.03
C LEU A 569 8.93 10.49 -10.33
N LEU A 570 8.91 11.50 -11.20
CA LEU A 570 8.32 11.36 -12.52
C LEU A 570 9.03 10.27 -13.33
N ALA A 571 10.36 10.31 -13.40
CA ALA A 571 11.15 9.31 -14.12
C ALA A 571 10.89 7.89 -13.59
N LEU A 572 10.80 7.75 -12.26
CA LEU A 572 10.45 6.48 -11.63
C LEU A 572 9.03 6.01 -12.01
N ARG A 573 8.04 6.89 -11.98
CA ARG A 573 6.66 6.55 -12.37
C ARG A 573 6.57 6.16 -13.84
N LEU A 574 7.30 6.83 -14.74
CA LEU A 574 7.37 6.50 -16.16
C LEU A 574 7.97 5.10 -16.38
N VAL A 575 9.12 4.78 -15.78
CA VAL A 575 9.76 3.46 -15.98
C VAL A 575 8.91 2.33 -15.39
N VAL A 576 8.28 2.56 -14.23
CA VAL A 576 7.34 1.60 -13.63
C VAL A 576 6.12 1.38 -14.52
N ALA A 577 5.53 2.46 -15.06
CA ALA A 577 4.39 2.36 -15.98
C ALA A 577 4.77 1.66 -17.28
N ALA A 578 6.01 1.83 -17.75
CA ALA A 578 6.51 1.18 -18.96
C ALA A 578 6.72 -0.33 -18.76
N GLY A 579 6.91 -0.77 -17.51
CA GLY A 579 7.13 -2.17 -17.16
C GLY A 579 8.47 -2.72 -17.67
N VAL A 580 9.44 -1.85 -17.87
CA VAL A 580 10.76 -2.11 -18.46
C VAL A 580 11.86 -2.10 -17.39
N ASP A 581 12.99 -2.75 -17.62
CA ASP A 581 14.05 -2.86 -16.60
C ASP A 581 15.13 -1.77 -16.75
N THR A 582 15.31 -1.21 -17.94
CA THR A 582 16.31 -0.16 -18.21
C THR A 582 15.67 1.22 -18.40
N LEU A 583 16.26 2.23 -17.75
CA LEU A 583 15.91 3.64 -17.90
C LEU A 583 17.12 4.43 -18.39
N ARG A 584 16.99 5.09 -19.54
CA ARG A 584 17.92 6.11 -20.01
C ARG A 584 17.27 7.48 -19.91
N VAL A 585 17.92 8.42 -19.23
CA VAL A 585 17.47 9.81 -19.16
C VAL A 585 18.45 10.70 -19.91
N VAL A 586 18.04 11.29 -21.02
CA VAL A 586 18.80 12.29 -21.75
C VAL A 586 18.40 13.67 -21.24
N VAL A 587 19.37 14.52 -20.90
CA VAL A 587 19.12 15.85 -20.33
C VAL A 587 19.72 16.89 -21.25
N ASP A 588 18.86 17.70 -21.86
CA ASP A 588 19.27 18.82 -22.69
C ASP A 588 19.87 19.95 -21.82
N GLU A 589 20.71 20.77 -22.44
CA GLU A 589 21.33 21.91 -21.77
C GLU A 589 20.25 22.83 -21.17
N GLY A 590 20.40 23.15 -19.88
CA GLY A 590 19.48 24.02 -19.16
C GLY A 590 18.10 23.42 -18.86
N ALA A 591 17.84 22.16 -19.19
CA ALA A 591 16.53 21.54 -18.94
C ALA A 591 16.20 21.39 -17.45
N VAL A 592 17.20 21.03 -16.63
CA VAL A 592 17.09 20.91 -15.17
C VAL A 592 18.44 21.25 -14.51
N PRO A 593 18.47 21.67 -13.23
CA PRO A 593 19.72 21.92 -12.52
C PRO A 593 20.51 20.64 -12.23
N PRO A 594 21.84 20.73 -11.98
CA PRO A 594 22.70 19.57 -11.68
C PRO A 594 22.22 18.71 -10.50
N GLU A 595 21.64 19.33 -9.47
CA GLU A 595 21.08 18.60 -8.32
C GLU A 595 19.90 17.69 -8.75
N ALA A 596 19.09 18.11 -9.72
CA ALA A 596 18.01 17.27 -10.25
C ALA A 596 18.56 16.09 -11.08
N VAL A 597 19.61 16.33 -11.88
CA VAL A 597 20.36 15.27 -12.60
C VAL A 597 20.88 14.23 -11.63
N ARG A 598 21.49 14.67 -10.52
CA ARG A 598 21.99 13.79 -9.47
C ARG A 598 20.89 12.94 -8.85
N ARG A 599 19.74 13.53 -8.48
CA ARG A 599 18.60 12.77 -7.94
C ARG A 599 18.10 11.68 -8.89
N VAL A 600 18.08 11.96 -10.20
CA VAL A 600 17.75 10.96 -11.23
C VAL A 600 18.82 9.87 -11.31
N ALA A 601 20.11 10.21 -11.35
CA ALA A 601 21.19 9.22 -11.40
C ALA A 601 21.29 8.33 -10.13
N GLU A 602 20.72 8.80 -9.02
CA GLU A 602 20.65 8.09 -7.74
C GLU A 602 19.34 7.31 -7.55
N LEU A 603 18.45 7.29 -8.57
CA LEU A 603 17.22 6.49 -8.55
C LEU A 603 17.51 5.04 -8.16
N GLY A 604 16.71 4.50 -7.23
CA GLY A 604 16.81 3.12 -6.74
C GLY A 604 16.36 2.04 -7.75
N TRP A 605 16.50 2.31 -9.05
CA TRP A 605 16.15 1.41 -10.15
C TRP A 605 17.37 0.59 -10.61
N ASP A 606 17.16 -0.57 -11.24
CA ASP A 606 18.24 -1.53 -11.47
C ASP A 606 19.27 -1.08 -12.53
N ASP A 607 18.82 -0.51 -13.65
CA ASP A 607 19.70 0.05 -14.69
C ASP A 607 19.21 1.47 -15.05
N VAL A 608 19.87 2.47 -14.48
CA VAL A 608 19.64 3.90 -14.77
C VAL A 608 20.90 4.48 -15.36
N ARG A 609 20.76 5.14 -16.52
CA ARG A 609 21.83 5.91 -17.15
C ARG A 609 21.35 7.30 -17.47
N VAL A 610 22.10 8.30 -17.05
CA VAL A 610 21.81 9.69 -17.41
C VAL A 610 22.83 10.13 -18.46
N VAL A 611 22.36 10.73 -19.55
CA VAL A 611 23.20 11.29 -20.62
C VAL A 611 22.97 12.79 -20.68
N LEU A 612 24.02 13.58 -20.52
CA LEU A 612 23.98 15.03 -20.74
C LEU A 612 24.16 15.28 -22.24
N ALA A 613 23.14 15.84 -22.90
CA ALA A 613 23.23 16.24 -24.29
C ALA A 613 24.03 17.54 -24.38
N ASN A 614 25.08 17.55 -25.20
CA ASN A 614 25.91 18.72 -25.44
C ASN A 614 25.53 19.37 -26.77
N ASP A 615 25.26 20.67 -26.75
CA ASP A 615 25.52 21.53 -27.90
C ASP A 615 26.97 22.06 -27.75
N ASP A 616 27.90 21.55 -28.56
CA ASP A 616 29.23 22.15 -28.81
C ASP A 616 30.18 22.40 -27.60
N GLY A 617 30.34 21.42 -26.71
CA GLY A 617 31.60 21.23 -25.98
C GLY A 617 31.90 22.18 -24.81
N VAL A 618 30.90 22.86 -24.25
CA VAL A 618 31.06 23.65 -23.02
C VAL A 618 30.06 23.18 -21.96
N VAL A 619 30.31 22.01 -21.37
CA VAL A 619 29.81 21.79 -20.00
C VAL A 619 30.56 22.83 -19.16
N GLY A 620 29.85 23.82 -18.61
CA GLY A 620 30.45 24.76 -17.67
C GLY A 620 31.20 23.97 -16.59
N ASN A 621 32.48 24.28 -16.37
CA ASN A 621 33.37 23.53 -15.47
C ASN A 621 32.72 23.18 -14.12
N ASP A 622 31.82 24.04 -13.63
CA ASP A 622 31.11 23.90 -12.36
C ASP A 622 30.15 22.68 -12.30
N ALA A 623 29.36 22.42 -13.36
CA ALA A 623 28.43 21.28 -13.36
C ALA A 623 29.17 19.93 -13.48
N SER A 624 30.31 19.92 -14.18
CA SER A 624 31.17 18.74 -14.28
C SER A 624 31.87 18.43 -12.96
N GLU A 625 32.18 19.42 -12.12
CA GLU A 625 32.75 19.19 -10.79
C GLU A 625 31.73 18.58 -9.82
N GLU A 626 30.49 19.08 -9.80
CA GLU A 626 29.42 18.54 -8.95
C GLU A 626 29.02 17.10 -9.31
N LEU A 627 29.09 16.73 -10.59
CA LEU A 627 28.73 15.39 -11.09
C LEU A 627 29.91 14.44 -11.28
N ALA A 628 31.15 14.89 -11.03
CA ALA A 628 32.38 14.12 -11.31
C ALA A 628 32.37 12.70 -10.70
N GLY A 629 31.85 12.55 -9.49
CA GLY A 629 31.73 11.25 -8.82
C GLY A 629 30.80 10.28 -9.53
N LEU A 630 29.68 10.77 -10.07
CA LEU A 630 28.70 9.97 -10.80
C LEU A 630 29.17 9.64 -12.22
N ILE A 631 29.90 10.57 -12.86
CA ILE A 631 30.57 10.34 -14.14
C ILE A 631 31.62 9.24 -13.99
N SER A 632 32.47 9.33 -12.97
CA SER A 632 33.47 8.30 -12.66
C SER A 632 32.83 6.94 -12.32
N ALA A 633 31.61 6.93 -11.79
CA ALA A 633 30.86 5.71 -11.49
C ALA A 633 30.10 5.15 -12.72
N GLY A 634 30.16 5.82 -13.88
CA GLY A 634 29.46 5.42 -15.10
C GLY A 634 27.94 5.56 -15.02
N ARG A 635 27.42 6.37 -14.09
CA ARG A 635 25.98 6.65 -13.94
C ARG A 635 25.53 7.86 -14.76
N VAL A 636 26.46 8.77 -15.02
CA VAL A 636 26.27 9.94 -15.87
C VAL A 636 27.28 9.86 -17.01
N GLU A 637 26.78 9.97 -18.24
CA GLU A 637 27.56 10.03 -19.47
C GLU A 637 27.40 11.43 -20.07
N VAL A 638 28.46 11.93 -20.71
CA VAL A 638 28.43 13.19 -21.46
C VAL A 638 28.44 12.82 -22.93
N ALA A 639 27.40 13.20 -23.68
CA ALA A 639 27.34 12.95 -25.11
C ALA A 639 28.49 13.67 -25.82
N GLY A 640 29.26 12.91 -26.61
CA GLY A 640 30.44 13.40 -27.32
C GLY A 640 30.16 13.79 -28.76
#